data_AF-A0A7C3S9S1-F1
#
_entry.id   AF-A0A7C3S9S1-F1
#
_cell.length_a   1.000
_cell.length_b   1.000
_cell.length_c   1.000
_cell.angle_alpha   90.00
_cell.angle_beta   90.00
_cell.angle_gamma   90.00
#
_symmetry.space_group_name_H-M   'P 1'
#
loop_
_entity.id
_entity.type
_entity.pdbx_description
1 polymer ?
#
loop_
_entity_poly.entity_id
_entity_poly.type
_entity_poly.pdbx_seq_one_letter_code
_entity_poly.pdbx_strand_id
1 'polypeptide(L)'
;MAPTGTAEEENFRVVLLGIGKDTAEEKEAFCRRIASRYGVARSLLEKIAESPPIVLKKNLSRRRSEMLAHLITSAGGRVSIEKREETIPVGLEFETGDSAPLALESCAVRKSAGGSWSVVGRVRNISSEGLEETWALVQLFGEAEELLTFEEVPLSFDPLPPGESAPFRAVFDGRLVLKRVTVAFKSASGRPIAARDRLRRREWIPVKTVLPQGDEEPKDSDLDGPVLELYVRPGEKSRAKEEEPLVPDGEEPLGGMASVIKPETEVFPSQCEPSEEGRLKDEPSERDRGTASGEETTGSLVEEKEVQAQGALEVSQDEPDEKEPERETEGERVASLRDGDFPAKDRDEGGPSDGSGEEAARDEGLGLLSEAIDSFHEAHEERREEGPDREEASSFPWIDAFREAVCSYYGEDRDGFSTWFRKQEGENRFQGPFHRVVTILTHARFSQRCASEEALENTARVYDVMLKKGLQLEEIPFLKGTRFASAETWRNLFFRAIPKLREISEHLLSKENWEALELEKLIQIIPQMSLEASRLAVGWLSSLTSDKIRVDFRKTTPEVGKALYRVAARLGIVDPRFDHYRGPQSLGDLKIEAFARIAFPEHPRKIEAPMNWVGKEGEPSGPCLPIHPICAGCLFEAFCPKLRLDFDPAEKGLFPTT
;
A
#
# COMPACT_ATOMS: atom_id res chain seq x y z
N MET A 1 -7.79 24.05 -17.55
CA MET A 1 -7.95 23.10 -16.45
C MET A 1 -8.06 23.91 -15.17
N ALA A 2 -9.13 23.71 -14.40
CA ALA A 2 -9.39 24.47 -13.17
C ALA A 2 -8.61 23.85 -11.99
N PRO A 3 -8.09 24.66 -11.05
CA PRO A 3 -7.41 24.14 -9.88
C PRO A 3 -8.43 23.56 -8.89
N THR A 4 -8.21 22.33 -8.46
CA THR A 4 -8.95 21.66 -7.40
C THR A 4 -8.57 22.28 -6.05
N GLY A 5 -9.28 23.33 -5.64
CA GLY A 5 -9.21 23.83 -4.27
C GLY A 5 -9.52 22.69 -3.31
N THR A 6 -8.59 22.38 -2.42
CA THR A 6 -8.75 21.32 -1.43
C THR A 6 -9.96 21.62 -0.56
N ALA A 7 -10.96 20.77 -0.70
CA ALA A 7 -12.14 20.73 0.14
C ALA A 7 -11.76 20.54 1.61
N GLU A 8 -11.48 21.62 2.35
CA GLU A 8 -11.73 21.65 3.81
C GLU A 8 -13.26 21.71 4.09
N GLU A 9 -14.04 21.03 3.25
CA GLU A 9 -15.48 21.17 3.12
C GLU A 9 -16.18 20.44 4.27
N GLU A 10 -16.89 21.23 5.06
CA GLU A 10 -18.23 20.87 5.53
C GLU A 10 -18.39 19.54 6.29
N ASN A 11 -17.47 19.23 7.20
CA ASN A 11 -17.53 18.00 8.01
C ASN A 11 -18.07 18.20 9.44
N PHE A 12 -18.59 19.37 9.82
CA PHE A 12 -19.09 19.60 11.19
C PHE A 12 -20.61 19.77 11.23
N ARG A 13 -21.23 19.33 12.33
CA ARG A 13 -22.63 19.65 12.66
C ARG A 13 -22.72 20.18 14.10
N VAL A 14 -23.70 21.05 14.33
CA VAL A 14 -23.99 21.57 15.68
C VAL A 14 -25.30 20.93 16.16
N VAL A 15 -25.22 20.28 17.32
CA VAL A 15 -26.36 19.62 17.97
C VAL A 15 -26.71 20.38 19.23
N LEU A 16 -27.97 20.80 19.36
CA LEU A 16 -28.50 21.35 20.60
C LEU A 16 -28.83 20.18 21.53
N LEU A 17 -28.11 20.06 22.65
CA LEU A 17 -28.31 19.02 23.67
C LEU A 17 -29.37 19.40 24.70
N GLY A 18 -29.60 20.70 24.92
CA GLY A 18 -30.60 21.21 25.86
C GLY A 18 -30.50 22.72 26.04
N ILE A 19 -31.37 23.34 26.83
CA ILE A 19 -31.35 24.78 27.13
C ILE A 19 -31.27 24.94 28.65
N GLY A 20 -30.24 25.61 29.17
CA GLY A 20 -30.04 25.81 30.60
C GLY A 20 -30.23 24.53 31.44
N LYS A 21 -31.08 24.64 32.46
CA LYS A 21 -31.64 23.61 33.34
C LYS A 21 -32.96 23.02 32.83
N ASP A 22 -33.36 23.33 31.60
CA ASP A 22 -34.57 22.86 30.92
C ASP A 22 -35.89 23.40 31.50
N THR A 23 -35.86 24.56 32.19
CA THR A 23 -37.09 25.21 32.71
C THR A 23 -37.82 25.97 31.61
N ALA A 24 -39.15 26.12 31.73
CA ALA A 24 -39.95 26.88 30.77
C ALA A 24 -39.49 28.34 30.63
N GLU A 25 -39.07 28.96 31.74
CA GLU A 25 -38.55 30.34 31.78
C GLU A 25 -37.24 30.48 30.98
N GLU A 26 -36.32 29.52 31.12
CA GLU A 26 -35.05 29.53 30.38
C GLU A 26 -35.25 29.25 28.89
N LYS A 27 -36.20 28.36 28.54
CA LYS A 27 -36.62 28.14 27.14
C LYS A 27 -37.22 29.39 26.53
N GLU A 28 -38.09 30.09 27.26
CA GLU A 28 -38.68 31.33 26.78
C GLU A 28 -37.62 32.43 26.60
N ALA A 29 -36.70 32.58 27.55
CA ALA A 29 -35.59 33.52 27.47
C ALA A 29 -34.66 33.22 26.29
N PHE A 30 -34.36 31.93 26.05
CA PHE A 30 -33.59 31.47 24.89
C PHE A 30 -34.27 31.85 23.57
N CYS A 31 -35.55 31.50 23.40
CA CYS A 31 -36.32 31.84 22.19
C CYS A 31 -36.39 33.35 21.97
N ARG A 32 -36.60 34.13 23.03
CA ARG A 32 -36.66 35.59 22.97
C ARG A 32 -35.34 36.20 22.50
N ARG A 33 -34.21 35.76 23.08
CA ARG A 33 -32.86 36.25 22.73
C ARG A 33 -32.49 35.98 21.28
N ILE A 34 -32.77 34.76 20.78
CA ILE A 34 -32.46 34.41 19.39
C ILE A 34 -33.40 35.13 18.42
N ALA A 35 -34.70 35.18 18.71
CA ALA A 35 -35.68 35.86 17.86
C ALA A 35 -35.36 37.36 17.72
N SER A 36 -35.00 38.04 18.82
CA SER A 36 -34.70 39.47 18.79
C SER A 36 -33.41 39.80 18.05
N ARG A 37 -32.38 38.94 18.16
CA ARG A 37 -31.06 39.21 17.59
C ARG A 37 -30.95 38.80 16.12
N TYR A 38 -31.67 37.77 15.70
CA TYR A 38 -31.50 37.16 14.36
C TYR A 38 -32.77 37.13 13.51
N GLY A 39 -33.90 37.65 14.00
CA GLY A 39 -35.15 37.69 13.25
C GLY A 39 -35.79 36.32 12.98
N VAL A 40 -35.40 35.28 13.72
CA VAL A 40 -35.97 33.93 13.57
C VAL A 40 -37.37 33.88 14.18
N ALA A 41 -38.33 33.29 13.47
CA ALA A 41 -39.71 33.16 13.95
C ALA A 41 -39.77 32.41 15.30
N ARG A 42 -40.39 33.05 16.31
CA ARG A 42 -40.50 32.51 17.67
C ARG A 42 -41.13 31.12 17.73
N SER A 43 -42.16 30.87 16.91
CA SER A 43 -42.84 29.57 16.84
C SER A 43 -41.95 28.42 16.34
N LEU A 44 -40.90 28.72 15.57
CA LEU A 44 -39.90 27.72 15.16
C LEU A 44 -38.92 27.43 16.30
N LEU A 45 -38.47 28.49 16.99
CA LEU A 45 -37.56 28.36 18.14
C LEU A 45 -38.20 27.59 19.29
N GLU A 46 -39.49 27.80 19.55
CA GLU A 46 -40.24 27.04 20.56
C GLU A 46 -40.24 25.53 20.25
N LYS A 47 -40.47 25.14 18.99
CA LYS A 47 -40.39 23.73 18.57
C LYS A 47 -38.98 23.14 18.73
N ILE A 48 -37.94 23.92 18.40
CA ILE A 48 -36.53 23.52 18.57
C ILE A 48 -36.19 23.36 20.05
N ALA A 49 -36.67 24.27 20.91
CA ALA A 49 -36.44 24.27 22.35
C ALA A 49 -37.15 23.12 23.10
N GLU A 50 -38.24 22.59 22.53
CA GLU A 50 -38.98 21.45 23.07
C GLU A 50 -38.37 20.09 22.68
N SER A 51 -37.58 20.04 21.61
CA SER A 51 -37.07 18.79 21.02
C SER A 51 -35.56 18.47 21.16
N PRO A 52 -34.78 18.97 22.15
CA PRO A 52 -33.41 18.47 22.35
C PRO A 52 -33.36 16.96 22.69
N PRO A 53 -32.39 16.18 22.15
CA PRO A 53 -31.31 16.62 21.27
C PRO A 53 -31.76 16.78 19.80
N ILE A 54 -31.40 17.91 19.17
CA ILE A 54 -31.73 18.20 17.76
C ILE A 54 -30.53 18.76 16.99
N VAL A 55 -30.35 18.33 15.74
CA VAL A 55 -29.31 18.85 14.85
C VAL A 55 -29.75 20.20 14.31
N LEU A 56 -29.03 21.28 14.65
CA LEU A 56 -29.35 22.64 14.21
C LEU A 56 -28.91 22.88 12.76
N LYS A 57 -27.69 22.47 12.43
CA LYS A 57 -27.11 22.62 11.10
C LYS A 57 -26.02 21.56 10.88
N LYS A 58 -25.96 21.01 9.67
CA LYS A 58 -24.92 20.08 9.20
C LYS A 58 -24.02 20.80 8.20
N ASN A 59 -22.93 20.15 7.82
CA ASN A 59 -22.08 20.58 6.72
C ASN A 59 -21.45 21.96 6.95
N LEU A 60 -21.00 22.22 8.17
CA LEU A 60 -20.35 23.47 8.54
C LEU A 60 -18.83 23.31 8.51
N SER A 61 -18.14 24.38 8.14
CA SER A 61 -16.72 24.51 8.46
C SER A 61 -16.53 24.63 9.98
N ARG A 62 -15.34 24.30 10.47
CA ARG A 62 -15.03 24.37 11.90
C ARG A 62 -15.36 25.74 12.49
N ARG A 63 -14.88 26.83 11.86
CA ARG A 63 -15.14 28.22 12.28
C ARG A 63 -16.63 28.53 12.35
N ARG A 64 -17.41 28.18 11.31
CA ARG A 64 -18.86 28.39 11.29
C ARG A 64 -19.58 27.59 12.38
N SER A 65 -19.14 26.36 12.63
CA SER A 65 -19.70 25.52 13.70
C SER A 65 -19.41 26.09 15.08
N GLU A 66 -18.20 26.60 15.32
CA GLU A 66 -17.78 27.22 16.58
C GLU A 66 -18.53 28.53 16.82
N MET A 67 -18.70 29.37 15.78
CA MET A 67 -19.51 30.58 15.85
C MET A 67 -20.98 30.26 16.18
N LEU A 68 -21.59 29.31 15.46
CA LEU A 68 -22.97 28.91 15.74
C LEU A 68 -23.11 28.33 17.15
N ALA A 69 -22.17 27.49 17.58
CA ALA A 69 -22.17 26.95 18.93
C ALA A 69 -22.08 28.07 19.99
N HIS A 70 -21.17 29.03 19.80
CA HIS A 70 -21.02 30.19 20.68
C HIS A 70 -22.30 31.03 20.75
N LEU A 71 -22.93 31.31 19.61
CA LEU A 71 -24.20 32.05 19.55
C LEU A 71 -25.30 31.36 20.33
N ILE A 72 -25.50 30.07 20.10
CA ILE A 72 -26.52 29.28 20.80
C ILE A 72 -26.20 29.19 22.30
N THR A 73 -24.92 29.04 22.67
CA THR A 73 -24.49 29.01 24.07
C THR A 73 -24.68 30.34 24.78
N SER A 74 -24.38 31.47 24.13
CA SER A 74 -24.64 32.82 24.67
C SER A 74 -26.13 33.08 24.93
N ALA A 75 -27.02 32.43 24.17
CA ALA A 75 -28.47 32.49 24.38
C ALA A 75 -28.97 31.57 25.50
N GLY A 76 -28.09 30.74 26.10
CA GLY A 76 -28.40 29.78 27.17
C GLY A 76 -28.51 28.32 26.70
N GLY A 77 -28.12 28.00 25.46
CA GLY A 77 -28.15 26.64 24.93
C GLY A 77 -26.91 25.81 25.30
N ARG A 78 -27.11 24.51 25.57
CA ARG A 78 -26.05 23.51 25.67
C ARG A 78 -25.90 22.84 24.31
N VAL A 79 -24.75 22.98 23.67
CA VAL A 79 -24.49 22.47 22.31
C VAL A 79 -23.30 21.52 22.29
N SER A 80 -23.32 20.60 21.33
CA SER A 80 -22.18 19.75 20.95
C SER A 80 -21.83 20.03 19.50
N ILE A 81 -20.56 20.29 19.23
CA ILE A 81 -20.04 20.28 17.86
C ILE A 81 -19.56 18.87 17.59
N GLU A 82 -20.11 18.25 16.55
CA GLU A 82 -19.70 16.91 16.14
C GLU A 82 -19.05 16.97 14.77
N LYS A 83 -17.90 16.30 14.62
CA LYS A 83 -17.20 16.13 13.35
C LYS A 83 -17.59 14.80 12.73
N ARG A 84 -17.89 14.81 11.43
CA ARG A 84 -18.03 13.61 10.62
C ARG A 84 -16.67 12.95 10.53
N GLU A 85 -16.54 11.74 11.07
CA GLU A 85 -15.32 10.99 10.91
C GLU A 85 -15.35 10.34 9.53
N GLU A 86 -14.43 10.75 8.64
CA GLU A 86 -14.16 10.06 7.38
C GLU A 86 -13.48 8.73 7.70
N THR A 87 -14.29 7.78 8.19
CA THR A 87 -13.86 6.41 8.37
C THR A 87 -14.01 5.68 7.04
N ILE A 88 -13.00 4.86 6.74
CA ILE A 88 -13.09 3.98 5.58
C ILE A 88 -14.29 3.04 5.80
N PRO A 89 -15.24 2.97 4.84
CA PRO A 89 -16.40 2.11 4.98
C PRO A 89 -15.97 0.65 5.16
N VAL A 90 -16.50 0.02 6.21
CA VAL A 90 -16.34 -1.41 6.46
C VAL A 90 -17.63 -2.11 6.05
N GLY A 91 -17.55 -3.01 5.08
CA GLY A 91 -18.63 -3.92 4.69
C GLY A 91 -18.46 -5.30 5.34
N LEU A 92 -19.57 -5.99 5.57
CA LEU A 92 -19.59 -7.40 5.95
C LEU A 92 -20.01 -8.22 4.74
N GLU A 93 -19.19 -9.21 4.35
CA GLU A 93 -19.53 -10.14 3.28
C GLU A 93 -20.30 -11.35 3.84
N PHE A 94 -21.10 -11.98 2.97
CA PHE A 94 -21.97 -13.11 3.32
C PHE A 94 -23.03 -12.78 4.38
N GLU A 95 -23.54 -11.55 4.37
CA GLU A 95 -24.82 -11.25 5.03
C GLU A 95 -25.91 -12.10 4.38
N THR A 96 -26.26 -13.17 5.07
CA THR A 96 -27.38 -14.05 4.74
C THR A 96 -28.35 -13.99 5.91
N GLY A 97 -29.63 -14.32 5.65
CA GLY A 97 -30.81 -13.99 6.46
C GLY A 97 -30.79 -14.40 7.95
N ASP A 98 -31.97 -14.53 8.56
CA ASP A 98 -32.16 -14.54 10.02
C ASP A 98 -31.37 -15.59 10.85
N SER A 99 -30.65 -16.51 10.22
CA SER A 99 -29.88 -17.60 10.84
C SER A 99 -28.35 -17.42 10.84
N ALA A 100 -27.82 -16.19 10.80
CA ALA A 100 -26.38 -15.97 10.90
C ALA A 100 -25.81 -16.39 12.28
N PRO A 101 -24.85 -17.32 12.37
CA PRO A 101 -24.26 -17.75 13.65
C PRO A 101 -23.30 -16.72 14.26
N LEU A 102 -22.80 -15.76 13.48
CA LEU A 102 -21.88 -14.71 13.93
C LEU A 102 -22.50 -13.32 13.83
N ALA A 103 -22.06 -12.40 14.68
CA ALA A 103 -22.37 -10.97 14.59
C ALA A 103 -21.11 -10.11 14.73
N LEU A 104 -20.86 -9.23 13.75
CA LEU A 104 -19.76 -8.28 13.82
C LEU A 104 -20.17 -7.09 14.71
N GLU A 105 -19.60 -6.99 15.91
CA GLU A 105 -19.98 -5.96 16.91
C GLU A 105 -19.23 -4.64 16.71
N SER A 106 -17.94 -4.72 16.38
CA SER A 106 -17.10 -3.56 16.12
C SER A 106 -16.04 -3.87 15.07
N CYS A 107 -15.66 -2.85 14.31
CA CYS A 107 -14.54 -2.89 13.37
C CYS A 107 -13.99 -1.47 13.20
N ALA A 108 -12.69 -1.31 13.37
CA ALA A 108 -11.99 -0.05 13.24
C ALA A 108 -10.79 -0.23 12.31
N VAL A 109 -10.68 0.67 11.34
CA VAL A 109 -9.57 0.73 10.39
C VAL A 109 -8.68 1.89 10.78
N ARG A 110 -7.38 1.63 10.98
CA ARG A 110 -6.39 2.64 11.38
C ARG A 110 -5.17 2.60 10.48
N LYS A 111 -4.69 3.76 10.06
CA LYS A 111 -3.38 3.91 9.42
C LYS A 111 -2.34 4.22 10.49
N SER A 112 -1.24 3.47 10.50
CA SER A 112 -0.08 3.78 11.33
C SER A 112 0.75 4.91 10.72
N ALA A 113 1.59 5.56 11.53
CA ALA A 113 2.53 6.58 11.04
C ALA A 113 3.52 6.03 9.98
N GLY A 114 3.82 4.73 10.02
CA GLY A 114 4.67 4.06 9.03
C GLY A 114 3.98 3.77 7.70
N GLY A 115 2.68 4.04 7.58
CA GLY A 115 1.88 3.79 6.38
C GLY A 115 1.12 2.47 6.39
N SER A 116 1.49 1.50 7.24
CA SER A 116 0.77 0.23 7.39
C SER A 116 -0.65 0.45 7.91
N TRP A 117 -1.60 -0.36 7.45
CA TRP A 117 -2.99 -0.36 7.89
C TRP A 117 -3.24 -1.46 8.92
N SER A 118 -4.08 -1.19 9.92
CA SER A 118 -4.55 -2.19 10.87
C SER A 118 -6.06 -2.17 10.96
N VAL A 119 -6.66 -3.34 10.77
CA VAL A 119 -8.10 -3.56 10.93
C VAL A 119 -8.29 -4.36 12.20
N VAL A 120 -8.96 -3.77 13.19
CA VAL A 120 -9.23 -4.37 14.50
C VAL A 120 -10.73 -4.49 14.65
N GLY A 121 -11.23 -5.71 14.84
CA GLY A 121 -12.65 -5.95 15.03
C GLY A 121 -12.95 -6.90 16.17
N ARG A 122 -14.25 -7.00 16.50
CA ARG A 122 -14.79 -7.93 17.48
C ARG A 122 -16.01 -8.61 16.88
N VAL A 123 -16.02 -9.94 16.93
CA VAL A 123 -17.12 -10.77 16.46
C VAL A 123 -17.70 -11.54 17.64
N ARG A 124 -19.02 -11.73 17.65
CA ARG A 124 -19.75 -12.48 18.67
C ARG A 124 -20.41 -13.70 18.06
N ASN A 125 -20.29 -14.84 18.72
CA ASN A 125 -21.10 -16.01 18.39
C ASN A 125 -22.52 -15.79 18.94
N ILE A 126 -23.49 -15.71 18.06
CA ILE A 126 -24.92 -15.56 18.38
C ILE A 126 -25.71 -16.86 18.16
N SER A 127 -25.04 -17.93 17.76
CA SER A 127 -25.63 -19.27 17.69
C SER A 127 -25.73 -19.94 19.07
N SER A 128 -26.42 -21.07 19.14
CA SER A 128 -26.51 -21.92 20.33
C SER A 128 -25.33 -22.88 20.48
N GLU A 129 -24.47 -23.00 19.48
CA GLU A 129 -23.39 -23.99 19.41
C GLU A 129 -22.01 -23.31 19.41
N GLY A 130 -20.98 -24.03 19.85
CA GLY A 130 -19.60 -23.56 19.75
C GLY A 130 -19.14 -23.58 18.29
N LEU A 131 -18.41 -22.55 17.85
CA LEU A 131 -17.89 -22.48 16.48
C LEU A 131 -16.40 -22.80 16.50
N GLU A 132 -16.04 -23.96 15.97
CA GLU A 132 -14.65 -24.41 15.85
C GLU A 132 -13.96 -23.75 14.66
N GLU A 133 -12.65 -23.56 14.79
CA GLU A 133 -11.74 -23.17 13.72
C GLU A 133 -12.24 -21.98 12.90
N THR A 134 -12.74 -20.94 13.57
CA THR A 134 -13.30 -19.75 12.90
C THR A 134 -12.21 -18.72 12.61
N TRP A 135 -12.19 -18.21 11.38
CA TRP A 135 -11.24 -17.22 10.88
C TRP A 135 -11.96 -15.99 10.38
N ALA A 136 -11.37 -14.82 10.58
CA ALA A 136 -11.75 -13.57 9.93
C ALA A 136 -10.91 -13.39 8.65
N LEU A 137 -11.57 -13.23 7.52
CA LEU A 137 -10.96 -12.82 6.25
C LEU A 137 -11.20 -11.31 6.10
N VAL A 138 -10.13 -10.53 6.08
CA VAL A 138 -10.19 -9.08 5.93
C VAL A 138 -9.62 -8.71 4.56
N GLN A 139 -10.40 -8.01 3.75
CA GLN A 139 -10.04 -7.62 2.39
C GLN A 139 -9.99 -6.10 2.25
N LEU A 140 -8.95 -5.59 1.61
CA LEU A 140 -8.73 -4.17 1.37
C LEU A 140 -8.96 -3.84 -0.09
N PHE A 141 -9.77 -2.81 -0.37
CA PHE A 141 -10.10 -2.36 -1.73
C PHE A 141 -9.60 -0.95 -2.02
N GLY A 142 -9.10 -0.76 -3.24
CA GLY A 142 -8.60 0.50 -3.78
C GLY A 142 -9.70 1.40 -4.32
N GLU A 143 -9.31 2.51 -4.94
CA GLU A 143 -10.24 3.54 -5.43
C GLU A 143 -11.14 3.05 -6.57
N ALA A 144 -10.69 2.11 -7.39
CA ALA A 144 -11.45 1.52 -8.48
C ALA A 144 -12.20 0.24 -8.05
N GLU A 145 -12.42 0.07 -6.75
CA GLU A 145 -13.03 -1.14 -6.13
C GLU A 145 -12.28 -2.44 -6.44
N GLU A 146 -11.01 -2.35 -6.81
CA GLU A 146 -10.12 -3.49 -7.01
C GLU A 146 -9.63 -4.04 -5.65
N LEU A 147 -9.58 -5.37 -5.53
CA LEU A 147 -8.99 -6.01 -4.36
C LEU A 147 -7.48 -5.74 -4.36
N LEU A 148 -7.00 -4.99 -3.37
CA LEU A 148 -5.57 -4.68 -3.22
C LEU A 148 -4.83 -5.82 -2.53
N THR A 149 -5.38 -6.29 -1.41
CA THR A 149 -4.78 -7.34 -0.58
C THR A 149 -5.82 -7.90 0.38
N PHE A 150 -5.53 -9.04 0.99
CA PHE A 150 -6.35 -9.65 2.02
C PHE A 150 -5.48 -10.38 3.05
N GLU A 151 -6.01 -10.52 4.27
CA GLU A 151 -5.36 -11.25 5.36
C GLU A 151 -6.38 -12.15 6.05
N GLU A 152 -5.94 -13.34 6.44
CA GLU A 152 -6.74 -14.32 7.15
C GLU A 152 -6.23 -14.46 8.58
N VAL A 153 -7.09 -14.18 9.55
CA VAL A 153 -6.71 -14.12 10.96
C VAL A 153 -7.57 -15.10 11.75
N PRO A 154 -6.98 -16.10 12.43
CA PRO A 154 -7.74 -16.97 13.33
C PRO A 154 -8.30 -16.15 14.49
N LEU A 155 -9.51 -16.46 14.94
CA LEU A 155 -10.07 -15.83 16.13
C LEU A 155 -9.27 -16.25 17.38
N SER A 156 -9.22 -15.38 18.39
CA SER A 156 -8.44 -15.63 19.62
C SER A 156 -8.96 -16.79 20.48
N PHE A 157 -10.18 -17.28 20.22
CA PHE A 157 -10.80 -18.39 20.92
C PHE A 157 -11.20 -19.47 19.91
N ASP A 158 -10.82 -20.71 20.19
CA ASP A 158 -11.17 -21.88 19.40
C ASP A 158 -11.46 -23.08 20.35
N PRO A 159 -12.71 -23.58 20.39
CA PRO A 159 -13.90 -23.04 19.75
C PRO A 159 -14.33 -21.68 20.31
N LEU A 160 -15.04 -20.87 19.53
CA LEU A 160 -15.72 -19.67 19.99
C LEU A 160 -17.06 -20.06 20.67
N PRO A 161 -17.20 -19.94 22.01
CA PRO A 161 -18.39 -20.42 22.71
C PRO A 161 -19.66 -19.62 22.38
N PRO A 162 -20.87 -20.21 22.54
CA PRO A 162 -22.14 -19.50 22.39
C PRO A 162 -22.21 -18.23 23.23
N GLY A 163 -22.60 -17.11 22.62
CA GLY A 163 -22.77 -15.83 23.31
C GLY A 163 -21.48 -15.07 23.61
N GLU A 164 -20.31 -15.68 23.41
CA GLU A 164 -19.00 -15.07 23.64
C GLU A 164 -18.49 -14.28 22.44
N SER A 165 -17.55 -13.37 22.68
CA SER A 165 -17.00 -12.50 21.64
C SER A 165 -15.48 -12.58 21.53
N ALA A 166 -14.98 -12.80 20.32
CA ALA A 166 -13.56 -12.85 20.01
C ALA A 166 -13.10 -11.55 19.32
N PRO A 167 -11.95 -10.98 19.73
CA PRO A 167 -11.28 -9.97 18.93
C PRO A 167 -10.54 -10.61 17.75
N PHE A 168 -10.36 -9.83 16.68
CA PHE A 168 -9.42 -10.15 15.59
C PHE A 168 -8.66 -8.89 15.18
N ARG A 169 -7.45 -9.09 14.65
CA ARG A 169 -6.59 -8.00 14.17
C ARG A 169 -5.84 -8.43 12.93
N ALA A 170 -6.11 -7.76 11.82
CA ALA A 170 -5.33 -7.85 10.59
C ALA A 170 -4.40 -6.64 10.50
N VAL A 171 -3.16 -6.85 10.05
CA VAL A 171 -2.18 -5.80 9.80
C VAL A 171 -1.68 -5.97 8.37
N PHE A 172 -1.71 -4.88 7.62
CA PHE A 172 -1.33 -4.82 6.22
C PHE A 172 -0.20 -3.82 6.07
N ASP A 173 0.95 -4.33 5.63
CA ASP A 173 2.11 -3.48 5.37
C ASP A 173 2.02 -2.84 3.98
N GLY A 174 2.58 -1.64 3.87
CA GLY A 174 2.60 -0.87 2.63
C GLY A 174 1.74 0.39 2.65
N ARG A 175 2.10 1.35 1.80
CA ARG A 175 1.39 2.63 1.64
C ARG A 175 0.19 2.47 0.70
N LEU A 176 -0.80 1.69 1.11
CA LEU A 176 -2.02 1.48 0.32
C LEU A 176 -2.97 2.68 0.44
N VAL A 177 -3.63 3.05 -0.66
CA VAL A 177 -4.75 4.01 -0.69
C VAL A 177 -6.04 3.21 -0.63
N LEU A 178 -6.80 3.34 0.45
CA LEU A 178 -7.96 2.50 0.72
C LEU A 178 -9.26 3.26 0.49
N LYS A 179 -10.16 2.65 -0.27
CA LYS A 179 -11.53 3.14 -0.46
C LYS A 179 -12.51 2.41 0.45
N ARG A 180 -12.34 1.09 0.62
CA ARG A 180 -13.27 0.23 1.35
C ARG A 180 -12.52 -0.95 1.98
N VAL A 181 -13.03 -1.41 3.12
CA VAL A 181 -12.62 -2.68 3.73
C VAL A 181 -13.82 -3.60 3.76
N THR A 182 -13.63 -4.88 3.48
CA THR A 182 -14.64 -5.90 3.77
C THR A 182 -14.11 -6.91 4.78
N VAL A 183 -15.03 -7.47 5.56
CA VAL A 183 -14.77 -8.53 6.52
C VAL A 183 -15.69 -9.69 6.18
N ALA A 184 -15.15 -10.89 6.15
CA ALA A 184 -15.88 -12.14 6.03
C ALA A 184 -15.43 -13.10 7.14
N PHE A 185 -16.24 -14.12 7.41
CA PHE A 185 -15.87 -15.20 8.33
C PHE A 185 -15.91 -16.53 7.62
N LYS A 186 -14.99 -17.43 7.98
CA LYS A 186 -14.90 -18.77 7.40
C LYS A 186 -14.35 -19.79 8.39
N SER A 187 -14.59 -21.06 8.15
CA SER A 187 -13.91 -22.16 8.85
C SER A 187 -12.46 -22.33 8.37
N ALA A 188 -11.62 -23.12 9.07
CA ALA A 188 -10.28 -23.46 8.58
C ALA A 188 -10.28 -24.32 7.31
N SER A 189 -11.40 -24.98 7.01
CA SER A 189 -11.64 -25.64 5.71
C SER A 189 -11.99 -24.66 4.58
N GLY A 190 -12.14 -23.37 4.90
CA GLY A 190 -12.44 -22.31 3.95
C GLY A 190 -13.92 -22.12 3.62
N ARG A 191 -14.83 -22.83 4.30
CA ARG A 191 -16.27 -22.65 4.10
C ARG A 191 -16.72 -21.32 4.71
N PRO A 192 -17.46 -20.47 3.97
CA PRO A 192 -17.95 -19.22 4.51
C PRO A 192 -18.93 -19.46 5.65
N ILE A 193 -18.82 -18.64 6.70
CA ILE A 193 -19.71 -18.63 7.86
C ILE A 193 -20.52 -17.34 7.78
N ALA A 194 -21.84 -17.48 7.70
CA ALA A 194 -22.75 -16.35 7.66
C ALA A 194 -22.58 -15.45 8.91
N ALA A 195 -22.63 -14.14 8.70
CA ALA A 195 -22.51 -13.18 9.78
C ALA A 195 -23.50 -12.04 9.59
N ARG A 196 -23.92 -11.43 10.70
CA ARG A 196 -24.82 -10.28 10.73
C ARG A 196 -24.05 -9.00 11.08
N ASP A 197 -24.26 -7.93 10.33
CA ASP A 197 -23.68 -6.63 10.67
C ASP A 197 -24.39 -6.04 11.89
N ARG A 198 -23.66 -5.86 12.99
CA ARG A 198 -24.09 -5.13 14.19
C ARG A 198 -23.19 -3.93 14.48
N LEU A 199 -22.42 -3.47 13.50
CA LEU A 199 -21.55 -2.32 13.62
C LEU A 199 -22.36 -1.08 13.98
N ARG A 200 -22.13 -0.57 15.20
CA ARG A 200 -22.62 0.76 15.59
C ARG A 200 -21.74 1.81 14.92
N ARG A 201 -22.03 2.16 13.67
CA ARG A 201 -21.33 3.24 12.96
C ARG A 201 -21.62 4.57 13.65
N ARG A 202 -20.67 5.05 14.47
CA ARG A 202 -20.69 6.42 14.98
C ARG A 202 -20.12 7.32 13.89
N GLU A 203 -20.98 7.75 12.97
CA GLU A 203 -20.59 8.66 11.89
C GLU A 203 -20.12 10.04 12.41
N TRP A 204 -20.47 10.39 13.65
CA TRP A 204 -20.26 11.71 14.23
C TRP A 204 -19.59 11.60 15.59
N ILE A 205 -18.47 12.31 15.77
CA ILE A 205 -17.69 12.33 17.02
C ILE A 205 -17.77 13.74 17.63
N PRO A 206 -18.12 13.87 18.92
CA PRO A 206 -18.10 15.15 19.60
C PRO A 206 -16.66 15.68 19.69
N VAL A 207 -16.48 16.92 19.24
CA VAL A 207 -15.20 17.63 19.28
C VAL A 207 -15.12 18.40 20.59
N LYS A 208 -14.04 18.20 21.35
CA LYS A 208 -13.76 19.05 22.51
C LYS A 208 -13.47 20.46 22.02
N THR A 209 -14.44 21.35 22.16
CA THR A 209 -14.28 22.77 21.89
C THR A 209 -13.80 23.47 23.15
N VAL A 210 -12.71 24.23 23.02
CA VAL A 210 -12.32 25.20 24.03
C VAL A 210 -13.05 26.48 23.64
N LEU A 211 -14.26 26.66 24.17
CA LEU A 211 -14.94 27.95 24.03
C LEU A 211 -14.07 29.01 24.75
N PRO A 212 -13.76 30.14 24.11
CA PRO A 212 -13.01 31.21 24.75
C PRO A 212 -13.77 31.64 26.00
N GLN A 213 -13.16 31.48 27.18
CA GLN A 213 -13.76 31.84 28.46
C GLN A 213 -13.61 33.35 28.79
N GLY A 214 -13.51 34.21 27.77
CA GLY A 214 -13.36 35.66 27.95
C GLY A 214 -14.56 36.41 27.40
N ASP A 215 -15.03 37.43 28.12
CA ASP A 215 -16.14 38.33 27.78
C ASP A 215 -15.88 39.21 26.53
N GLU A 216 -14.97 38.80 25.64
CA GLU A 216 -14.76 39.49 24.36
C GLU A 216 -15.91 39.14 23.42
N GLU A 217 -16.92 40.00 23.40
CA GLU A 217 -17.99 39.93 22.41
C GLU A 217 -17.39 39.94 20.99
N PRO A 218 -17.72 38.95 20.12
CA PRO A 218 -17.26 38.95 18.75
C PRO A 218 -17.76 40.23 18.05
N LYS A 219 -16.85 40.96 17.41
CA LYS A 219 -17.17 42.19 16.67
C LYS A 219 -18.11 41.84 15.51
N ASP A 220 -19.22 42.57 15.37
CA ASP A 220 -20.26 42.33 14.35
C ASP A 220 -19.73 42.37 12.90
N SER A 221 -18.53 42.91 12.66
CA SER A 221 -17.87 42.97 11.35
C SER A 221 -17.39 41.61 10.80
N ASP A 222 -17.38 40.54 11.61
CA ASP A 222 -17.01 39.18 11.15
C ASP A 222 -18.23 38.37 10.62
N LEU A 223 -19.41 38.98 10.55
CA LEU A 223 -20.69 38.33 10.21
C LEU A 223 -21.23 38.62 8.80
N ASP A 224 -20.47 39.24 7.91
CA ASP A 224 -20.92 39.65 6.56
C ASP A 224 -21.11 38.49 5.54
N GLY A 225 -21.32 37.26 6.01
CA GLY A 225 -21.75 36.14 5.18
C GLY A 225 -23.10 35.57 5.65
N PRO A 226 -24.05 35.25 4.76
CA PRO A 226 -25.38 34.77 5.14
C PRO A 226 -25.31 33.35 5.72
N VAL A 227 -25.10 33.24 7.04
CA VAL A 227 -25.00 31.94 7.76
C VAL A 227 -26.38 31.36 8.11
N LEU A 228 -27.47 32.15 7.98
CA LEU A 228 -28.83 31.74 8.36
C LEU A 228 -29.89 32.07 7.29
N GLU A 229 -29.68 31.71 6.02
CA GLU A 229 -30.82 31.53 5.10
C GLU A 229 -31.49 30.18 5.40
N LEU A 230 -32.39 30.19 6.38
CA LEU A 230 -33.39 29.14 6.57
C LEU A 230 -34.49 29.35 5.54
N TYR A 231 -34.82 28.29 4.79
CA TYR A 231 -35.93 28.23 3.84
C TYR A 231 -37.21 28.86 4.41
N VAL A 232 -37.50 30.10 4.00
CA VAL A 232 -38.83 30.68 4.03
C VAL A 232 -39.06 31.26 2.64
N ARG A 233 -39.91 30.62 1.85
CA ARG A 233 -40.56 31.28 0.72
C ARG A 233 -41.72 32.11 1.27
N PRO A 234 -41.77 33.41 0.99
CA PRO A 234 -43.04 34.08 0.83
C PRO A 234 -43.14 34.70 -0.58
N GLY A 235 -44.25 34.42 -1.24
CA GLY A 235 -44.62 35.08 -2.47
C GLY A 235 -45.10 36.53 -2.26
N GLU A 236 -45.07 37.25 -3.38
CA GLU A 236 -45.84 38.44 -3.75
C GLU A 236 -45.38 39.86 -3.31
N LYS A 237 -44.74 40.51 -4.30
CA LYS A 237 -45.09 41.78 -4.97
C LYS A 237 -45.47 43.02 -4.12
N SER A 238 -44.70 44.09 -4.31
CA SER A 238 -45.06 45.43 -4.89
C SER A 238 -44.16 46.53 -4.28
N ARG A 239 -43.96 47.74 -4.83
CA ARG A 239 -43.87 48.35 -6.16
C ARG A 239 -43.43 49.81 -5.89
N ALA A 240 -42.51 50.37 -6.70
CA ALA A 240 -42.17 51.80 -6.89
C ALA A 240 -41.49 52.54 -5.70
N LYS A 241 -40.62 53.56 -5.85
CA LYS A 241 -40.25 54.49 -6.95
C LYS A 241 -38.99 55.29 -6.52
N GLU A 242 -38.21 55.80 -7.49
CA GLU A 242 -37.48 57.11 -7.57
C GLU A 242 -36.73 57.64 -6.32
N GLU A 243 -35.46 58.09 -6.33
CA GLU A 243 -34.78 59.07 -7.19
C GLU A 243 -33.25 59.09 -6.86
N GLU A 244 -32.42 59.43 -7.85
CA GLU A 244 -30.99 59.82 -7.78
C GLU A 244 -30.82 61.31 -7.38
N PRO A 245 -29.62 61.94 -7.34
CA PRO A 245 -28.23 61.49 -7.10
C PRO A 245 -27.48 62.43 -6.09
N LEU A 246 -26.18 62.19 -5.82
CA LEU A 246 -25.09 63.21 -5.81
C LEU A 246 -23.75 62.64 -5.30
N VAL A 247 -22.74 62.76 -6.16
CA VAL A 247 -21.27 62.68 -5.97
C VAL A 247 -20.83 64.02 -5.29
N PRO A 248 -19.73 64.18 -4.50
CA PRO A 248 -18.38 63.87 -4.99
C PRO A 248 -17.23 63.51 -4.04
N ASP A 249 -16.21 62.94 -4.68
CA ASP A 249 -14.75 63.13 -4.57
C ASP A 249 -14.10 63.46 -3.22
N GLY A 250 -13.04 62.71 -2.95
CA GLY A 250 -12.01 63.02 -1.98
C GLY A 250 -10.82 62.08 -2.14
N GLU A 251 -10.04 62.27 -3.20
CA GLU A 251 -8.63 61.86 -3.25
C GLU A 251 -7.83 62.67 -2.22
N GLU A 252 -6.92 62.04 -1.48
CA GLU A 252 -5.48 62.37 -1.48
C GLU A 252 -4.68 61.48 -0.50
N PRO A 253 -3.35 61.38 -0.71
CA PRO A 253 -2.53 60.24 -0.31
C PRO A 253 -1.45 60.62 0.73
N LEU A 254 -0.52 59.67 0.94
CA LEU A 254 0.88 59.83 1.34
C LEU A 254 1.27 59.45 2.78
N GLY A 255 2.31 58.61 2.82
CA GLY A 255 3.37 58.64 3.83
C GLY A 255 3.16 57.67 4.99
N GLY A 256 4.07 56.76 5.32
CA GLY A 256 5.43 56.56 4.86
C GLY A 256 6.15 55.61 5.83
N MET A 257 7.31 55.13 5.37
CA MET A 257 8.43 54.62 6.17
C MET A 257 8.18 53.35 7.00
N ALA A 258 8.68 52.19 6.56
CA ALA A 258 10.08 51.77 6.72
C ALA A 258 10.57 51.85 8.18
N SER A 259 10.61 50.70 8.86
CA SER A 259 11.60 50.49 9.92
C SER A 259 12.04 49.04 9.95
N VAL A 260 13.25 48.86 9.44
CA VAL A 260 14.14 47.72 9.60
C VAL A 260 14.45 47.50 11.08
N ILE A 261 14.13 46.31 11.61
CA ILE A 261 14.84 45.75 12.78
C ILE A 261 14.97 44.22 12.59
N LYS A 262 16.13 43.79 12.07
CA LYS A 262 16.86 42.60 12.56
C LYS A 262 17.74 43.10 13.70
N PRO A 263 18.01 42.32 14.77
CA PRO A 263 18.77 41.07 14.69
C PRO A 263 18.18 40.01 15.67
N GLU A 264 18.70 38.81 15.93
CA GLU A 264 20.07 38.40 16.18
C GLU A 264 20.10 36.86 16.22
N THR A 265 21.14 36.30 15.61
CA THR A 265 21.41 34.87 15.50
C THR A 265 22.25 34.48 16.70
N GLU A 266 21.71 33.70 17.64
CA GLU A 266 22.53 33.05 18.67
C GLU A 266 22.94 31.65 18.22
N VAL A 267 24.24 31.56 17.99
CA VAL A 267 25.05 30.35 17.86
C VAL A 267 25.17 29.70 19.23
N PHE A 268 24.84 28.41 19.35
CA PHE A 268 25.35 27.57 20.44
C PHE A 268 26.09 26.34 19.90
N PRO A 269 27.20 25.95 20.54
CA PRO A 269 28.17 25.04 19.95
C PRO A 269 27.91 23.57 20.32
N SER A 270 28.27 22.74 19.34
CA SER A 270 28.59 21.32 19.44
C SER A 270 29.60 21.02 20.56
N GLN A 271 29.26 20.08 21.44
CA GLN A 271 30.24 19.25 22.15
C GLN A 271 29.73 17.81 22.20
N CYS A 272 30.41 16.96 21.43
CA CYS A 272 30.53 15.54 21.68
C CYS A 272 31.66 15.33 22.67
N GLU A 273 31.44 14.53 23.72
CA GLU A 273 32.49 13.69 24.29
C GLU A 273 31.95 12.27 24.53
N PRO A 274 32.76 11.23 24.25
CA PRO A 274 32.40 9.84 24.47
C PRO A 274 32.86 9.36 25.85
N SER A 275 32.03 8.56 26.51
CA SER A 275 32.42 7.83 27.72
C SER A 275 33.16 6.54 27.35
N GLU A 276 34.47 6.52 27.60
CA GLU A 276 35.25 5.29 27.84
C GLU A 276 34.99 4.79 29.27
N GLU A 277 34.80 3.48 29.44
CA GLU A 277 35.50 2.61 30.40
C GLU A 277 34.76 1.27 30.57
N GLY A 278 35.47 0.15 30.40
CA GLY A 278 34.88 -1.18 30.61
C GLY A 278 35.73 -2.39 30.23
N ARG A 279 37.02 -2.36 30.59
CA ARG A 279 38.05 -3.43 30.53
C ARG A 279 37.59 -4.91 30.70
N LEU A 280 38.21 -5.73 29.85
CA LEU A 280 38.96 -6.99 30.11
C LEU A 280 38.22 -8.24 30.62
N LYS A 281 38.36 -9.32 29.82
CA LYS A 281 39.14 -10.50 30.23
C LYS A 281 39.63 -11.30 29.02
N ASP A 282 40.94 -11.46 28.97
CA ASP A 282 41.70 -12.38 28.13
C ASP A 282 41.39 -13.84 28.46
N GLU A 283 41.44 -14.73 27.47
CA GLU A 283 42.36 -15.87 27.50
C GLU A 283 42.61 -16.44 26.08
N PRO A 284 43.85 -16.85 25.75
CA PRO A 284 44.22 -17.42 24.47
C PRO A 284 44.31 -18.96 24.53
N SER A 285 44.09 -19.64 23.40
CA SER A 285 44.72 -20.94 23.19
C SER A 285 45.16 -21.10 21.74
N GLU A 286 46.47 -21.15 21.57
CA GLU A 286 47.15 -21.66 20.38
C GLU A 286 46.89 -23.17 20.23
N ARG A 287 46.69 -23.64 19.00
CA ARG A 287 47.25 -24.91 18.53
C ARG A 287 47.37 -24.96 17.01
N ASP A 288 48.57 -24.59 16.59
CA ASP A 288 49.45 -25.24 15.62
C ASP A 288 48.95 -26.45 14.80
N ARG A 289 49.24 -26.35 13.49
CA ARG A 289 49.78 -27.35 12.54
C ARG A 289 49.00 -28.61 12.17
N GLY A 290 48.90 -28.83 10.86
CA GLY A 290 48.86 -30.18 10.30
C GLY A 290 48.49 -30.29 8.82
N THR A 291 49.37 -29.88 7.93
CA THR A 291 49.41 -30.29 6.52
C THR A 291 49.67 -31.80 6.42
N ALA A 292 48.88 -32.55 5.65
CA ALA A 292 49.34 -33.76 4.95
C ALA A 292 48.36 -34.21 3.86
N SER A 293 48.87 -34.15 2.63
CA SER A 293 48.49 -34.94 1.47
C SER A 293 48.60 -36.45 1.73
N GLY A 294 47.77 -37.26 1.08
CA GLY A 294 47.92 -38.72 1.06
C GLY A 294 46.93 -39.40 0.11
N GLU A 295 47.44 -39.73 -1.07
CA GLU A 295 46.86 -40.53 -2.14
C GLU A 295 46.52 -41.98 -1.73
N GLU A 296 45.62 -42.57 -2.54
CA GLU A 296 45.50 -43.99 -2.90
C GLU A 296 45.23 -45.03 -1.79
N THR A 297 44.26 -45.93 -1.98
CA THR A 297 44.36 -47.16 -2.80
C THR A 297 43.10 -48.03 -2.63
N THR A 298 42.57 -48.52 -3.76
CA THR A 298 41.92 -49.85 -4.00
C THR A 298 41.00 -50.53 -2.96
N GLY A 299 39.75 -50.74 -3.38
CA GLY A 299 39.25 -52.09 -3.71
C GLY A 299 38.80 -53.01 -2.57
N SER A 300 37.52 -53.37 -2.54
CA SER A 300 37.11 -54.79 -2.67
C SER A 300 35.60 -54.91 -2.86
N LEU A 301 35.23 -55.66 -3.90
CA LEU A 301 33.96 -56.35 -4.04
C LEU A 301 33.65 -57.20 -2.80
N VAL A 302 32.38 -57.22 -2.38
CA VAL A 302 31.72 -58.45 -1.89
C VAL A 302 30.28 -58.44 -2.38
N GLU A 303 29.97 -59.53 -3.08
CA GLU A 303 28.71 -59.96 -3.66
C GLU A 303 27.86 -60.72 -2.62
N GLU A 304 26.55 -60.81 -2.89
CA GLU A 304 25.58 -61.79 -2.38
C GLU A 304 25.14 -61.75 -0.89
N LYS A 305 23.84 -61.50 -0.67
CA LYS A 305 22.87 -62.60 -0.47
C LYS A 305 21.42 -62.13 -0.35
N GLU A 306 20.59 -62.65 -1.25
CA GLU A 306 19.15 -62.80 -1.06
C GLU A 306 18.84 -63.66 0.16
N VAL A 307 17.85 -63.25 0.95
CA VAL A 307 17.09 -64.16 1.82
C VAL A 307 15.61 -63.84 1.65
N GLN A 308 14.92 -64.78 1.00
CA GLN A 308 13.48 -64.97 1.06
C GLN A 308 13.03 -65.20 2.50
N ALA A 309 11.96 -64.52 2.93
CA ALA A 309 11.16 -64.94 4.06
C ALA A 309 9.68 -65.00 3.63
N GLN A 310 9.22 -66.23 3.42
CA GLN A 310 7.80 -66.58 3.42
C GLN A 310 7.28 -66.48 4.87
N GLY A 311 6.14 -65.84 5.05
CA GLY A 311 5.41 -65.83 6.32
C GLY A 311 3.92 -65.72 6.02
N ALA A 312 3.26 -66.88 5.95
CA ALA A 312 1.82 -67.00 5.85
C ALA A 312 1.14 -66.54 7.15
N LEU A 313 0.05 -65.78 7.03
CA LEU A 313 -0.93 -65.62 8.09
C LEU A 313 -2.31 -65.40 7.44
N GLU A 314 -3.10 -66.47 7.45
CA GLU A 314 -4.54 -66.44 7.24
C GLU A 314 -5.19 -65.74 8.43
N VAL A 315 -6.01 -64.69 8.20
CA VAL A 315 -7.18 -64.37 9.05
C VAL A 315 -8.25 -63.69 8.19
N SER A 316 -9.32 -64.46 7.97
CA SER A 316 -10.75 -64.16 7.95
C SER A 316 -11.34 -62.86 7.39
N GLN A 317 -12.37 -63.11 6.57
CA GLN A 317 -13.41 -62.25 6.01
C GLN A 317 -14.16 -61.41 7.04
N ASP A 318 -14.60 -60.21 6.64
CA ASP A 318 -15.99 -59.73 6.75
C ASP A 318 -16.16 -58.43 5.95
N GLU A 319 -16.92 -58.50 4.85
CA GLU A 319 -17.49 -57.34 4.14
C GLU A 319 -18.82 -56.94 4.79
N PRO A 320 -19.15 -55.64 4.79
CA PRO A 320 -20.54 -55.25 4.64
C PRO A 320 -20.75 -54.40 3.39
N ASP A 321 -21.65 -54.94 2.59
CA ASP A 321 -22.45 -54.39 1.50
C ASP A 321 -23.31 -53.21 2.00
N GLU A 322 -23.07 -51.99 1.50
CA GLU A 322 -24.00 -50.86 1.65
C GLU A 322 -24.22 -50.12 0.31
N LYS A 323 -25.33 -50.53 -0.30
CA LYS A 323 -26.25 -49.85 -1.22
C LYS A 323 -26.08 -48.33 -1.38
N GLU A 324 -25.82 -47.91 -2.62
CA GLU A 324 -26.17 -46.60 -3.15
C GLU A 324 -27.71 -46.45 -3.27
N PRO A 325 -28.30 -45.30 -2.92
CA PRO A 325 -29.59 -44.88 -3.43
C PRO A 325 -29.46 -43.87 -4.57
N GLU A 326 -30.40 -44.02 -5.49
CA GLU A 326 -30.49 -43.42 -6.80
C GLU A 326 -30.73 -41.90 -6.79
N ARG A 327 -30.28 -41.30 -7.89
CA ARG A 327 -30.54 -39.90 -8.28
C ARG A 327 -32.00 -39.72 -8.66
N GLU A 328 -32.66 -38.73 -8.06
CA GLU A 328 -33.83 -38.09 -8.66
C GLU A 328 -33.44 -36.69 -9.17
N THR A 329 -33.53 -36.55 -10.49
CA THR A 329 -33.44 -35.31 -11.24
C THR A 329 -34.82 -34.68 -11.35
N GLU A 330 -35.02 -33.50 -10.79
CA GLU A 330 -36.07 -32.59 -11.22
C GLU A 330 -35.45 -31.21 -11.51
N GLY A 331 -35.64 -30.75 -12.74
CA GLY A 331 -35.25 -29.43 -13.18
C GLY A 331 -36.42 -28.46 -13.08
N GLU A 332 -36.13 -27.18 -12.84
CA GLU A 332 -37.09 -26.13 -13.14
C GLU A 332 -36.43 -24.79 -13.53
N ARG A 333 -36.64 -24.47 -14.82
CA ARG A 333 -36.97 -23.18 -15.45
C ARG A 333 -36.22 -21.89 -15.08
N VAL A 334 -35.48 -21.47 -16.10
CA VAL A 334 -35.26 -20.11 -16.62
C VAL A 334 -36.44 -19.13 -16.40
N ALA A 335 -36.13 -17.93 -15.90
CA ALA A 335 -36.89 -16.71 -16.19
C ALA A 335 -35.95 -15.48 -16.25
N SER A 336 -35.91 -14.84 -17.42
CA SER A 336 -35.23 -13.58 -17.73
C SER A 336 -36.11 -12.37 -17.42
N LEU A 337 -35.57 -11.29 -16.85
CA LEU A 337 -36.10 -9.91 -16.91
C LEU A 337 -34.89 -8.95 -16.78
N ARG A 338 -34.45 -8.31 -17.88
CA ARG A 338 -34.83 -7.00 -18.46
C ARG A 338 -34.48 -5.76 -17.61
N ASP A 339 -33.52 -5.00 -18.18
CA ASP A 339 -33.44 -3.56 -18.42
C ASP A 339 -34.08 -2.57 -17.43
N GLY A 340 -33.27 -1.61 -16.96
CA GLY A 340 -33.69 -0.44 -16.20
C GLY A 340 -32.67 0.70 -16.27
N ASP A 341 -32.94 1.61 -17.19
CA ASP A 341 -32.32 2.89 -17.54
C ASP A 341 -31.68 3.75 -16.42
N PHE A 342 -30.51 4.32 -16.73
CA PHE A 342 -29.94 5.50 -16.08
C PHE A 342 -30.36 6.78 -16.82
N PRO A 343 -30.72 7.87 -16.12
CA PRO A 343 -30.70 9.19 -16.71
C PRO A 343 -29.40 9.94 -16.36
N ALA A 344 -28.72 10.38 -17.42
CA ALA A 344 -27.69 11.40 -17.40
C ALA A 344 -28.27 12.77 -17.01
N LYS A 345 -27.46 13.61 -16.37
CA LYS A 345 -27.67 15.07 -16.30
C LYS A 345 -26.35 15.82 -16.39
N ASP A 346 -26.11 16.32 -17.60
CA ASP A 346 -25.84 17.70 -17.98
C ASP A 346 -24.85 18.56 -17.18
N ARG A 347 -23.88 19.02 -17.97
CA ARG A 347 -22.93 20.12 -17.81
C ARG A 347 -23.64 21.45 -17.50
N ASP A 348 -22.93 22.35 -16.83
CA ASP A 348 -23.07 23.78 -17.09
C ASP A 348 -21.77 24.55 -16.89
N GLU A 349 -21.63 25.60 -17.68
CA GLU A 349 -20.44 26.37 -18.03
C GLU A 349 -20.27 27.65 -17.18
N GLY A 350 -19.00 28.03 -16.89
CA GLY A 350 -18.47 29.39 -17.09
C GLY A 350 -18.71 30.51 -16.05
N GLY A 351 -17.61 31.16 -15.60
CA GLY A 351 -17.63 32.57 -15.12
C GLY A 351 -16.49 32.97 -14.16
N PRO A 352 -15.75 34.09 -14.38
CA PRO A 352 -14.41 34.34 -13.82
C PRO A 352 -14.40 35.30 -12.61
N SER A 353 -13.35 35.27 -11.77
CA SER A 353 -12.86 36.45 -11.03
C SER A 353 -11.52 36.17 -10.30
N ASP A 354 -10.73 37.25 -10.19
CA ASP A 354 -9.32 37.36 -9.81
C ASP A 354 -9.00 37.25 -8.30
N GLY A 355 -7.73 36.94 -7.98
CA GLY A 355 -7.04 37.48 -6.79
C GLY A 355 -6.12 36.55 -5.98
N SER A 356 -4.79 36.72 -6.20
CA SER A 356 -3.63 36.64 -5.25
C SER A 356 -3.54 35.51 -4.20
N GLY A 357 -2.44 34.77 -3.98
CA GLY A 357 -1.02 34.98 -4.27
C GLY A 357 -0.23 34.75 -2.97
N GLU A 358 0.45 33.58 -2.84
CA GLU A 358 1.68 33.32 -2.01
C GLU A 358 1.96 31.83 -1.64
N GLU A 359 1.23 30.82 -2.16
CA GLU A 359 1.57 29.38 -1.97
C GLU A 359 2.01 28.62 -3.25
N ALA A 360 2.08 29.29 -4.41
CA ALA A 360 2.35 28.67 -5.72
C ALA A 360 3.79 28.16 -5.95
N ALA A 361 4.77 28.55 -5.12
CA ALA A 361 6.18 28.28 -5.41
C ALA A 361 6.68 26.84 -5.11
N ARG A 362 5.81 25.94 -4.60
CA ARG A 362 6.20 24.55 -4.28
C ARG A 362 5.55 23.48 -5.14
N ASP A 363 4.42 23.77 -5.78
CA ASP A 363 3.67 22.79 -6.59
C ASP A 363 4.02 22.89 -8.09
N GLU A 364 4.39 24.08 -8.57
CA GLU A 364 4.89 24.27 -9.94
C GLU A 364 6.18 23.47 -10.22
N GLY A 365 7.02 23.23 -9.20
CA GLY A 365 8.29 22.52 -9.36
C GLY A 365 8.16 21.02 -9.66
N LEU A 366 7.04 20.38 -9.34
CA LEU A 366 6.80 18.96 -9.64
C LEU A 366 6.10 18.77 -10.99
N GLY A 367 5.17 19.67 -11.34
CA GLY A 367 4.55 19.72 -12.66
C GLY A 367 5.56 19.98 -13.77
N LEU A 368 6.43 20.98 -13.58
CA LEU A 368 7.51 21.31 -14.53
C LEU A 368 8.54 20.18 -14.68
N LEU A 369 8.75 19.34 -13.66
CA LEU A 369 9.69 18.22 -13.74
C LEU A 369 9.08 17.04 -14.52
N SER A 370 7.79 16.76 -14.35
CA SER A 370 7.08 15.77 -15.18
C SER A 370 7.03 16.23 -16.62
N GLU A 371 6.66 17.50 -16.87
CA GLU A 371 6.66 18.09 -18.21
C GLU A 371 8.08 18.16 -18.82
N ALA A 372 9.12 18.42 -18.03
CA ALA A 372 10.50 18.38 -18.52
C ALA A 372 10.97 16.95 -18.83
N ILE A 373 10.55 15.95 -18.05
CA ILE A 373 10.84 14.54 -18.33
C ILE A 373 10.10 14.09 -19.59
N ASP A 374 8.82 14.43 -19.71
CA ASP A 374 7.99 14.10 -20.87
C ASP A 374 8.47 14.85 -22.13
N SER A 375 8.87 16.12 -22.01
CA SER A 375 9.49 16.90 -23.09
C SER A 375 10.87 16.38 -23.49
N PHE A 376 11.66 15.88 -22.53
CA PHE A 376 12.94 15.21 -22.83
C PHE A 376 12.71 13.88 -23.55
N HIS A 377 11.63 13.16 -23.22
CA HIS A 377 11.22 11.94 -23.90
C HIS A 377 10.71 12.23 -25.33
N GLU A 378 9.83 13.21 -25.51
CA GLU A 378 9.33 13.65 -26.83
C GLU A 378 10.47 14.15 -27.71
N ALA A 379 11.41 14.94 -27.18
CA ALA A 379 12.59 15.39 -27.92
C ALA A 379 13.55 14.25 -28.32
N HIS A 380 13.54 13.12 -27.59
CA HIS A 380 14.33 11.94 -27.92
C HIS A 380 13.59 10.98 -28.87
N GLU A 381 12.26 10.93 -28.82
CA GLU A 381 11.43 10.14 -29.73
C GLU A 381 11.25 10.81 -31.10
N GLU A 382 11.04 12.13 -31.16
CA GLU A 382 10.98 12.88 -32.43
C GLU A 382 12.32 12.85 -33.19
N ARG A 383 13.45 12.75 -32.47
CA ARG A 383 14.78 12.57 -33.09
C ARG A 383 15.03 11.17 -33.67
N ARG A 384 14.19 10.18 -33.40
CA ARG A 384 14.34 8.82 -33.97
C ARG A 384 13.77 8.67 -35.38
N GLU A 385 12.92 9.59 -35.84
CA GLU A 385 12.36 9.53 -37.20
C GLU A 385 13.24 10.21 -38.27
N GLU A 386 14.30 10.92 -37.89
CA GLU A 386 15.23 11.58 -38.82
C GLU A 386 16.50 10.75 -39.10
N GLY A 387 16.40 9.75 -39.96
CA GLY A 387 17.51 9.24 -40.81
C GLY A 387 18.69 8.49 -40.13
N PRO A 388 19.25 7.45 -40.75
CA PRO A 388 20.24 6.55 -40.12
C PRO A 388 21.68 7.09 -40.02
N ASP A 389 21.96 8.36 -40.38
CA ASP A 389 23.36 8.84 -40.57
C ASP A 389 23.82 9.91 -39.57
N ARG A 390 23.26 9.92 -38.34
CA ARG A 390 23.75 10.80 -37.26
C ARG A 390 24.34 10.00 -36.09
N GLU A 391 25.50 9.41 -36.33
CA GLU A 391 26.47 9.07 -35.28
C GLU A 391 27.02 10.37 -34.67
N GLU A 392 26.26 11.02 -33.79
CA GLU A 392 26.78 12.13 -32.99
C GLU A 392 26.23 12.09 -31.55
N ALA A 393 26.99 11.40 -30.71
CA ALA A 393 27.34 11.81 -29.35
C ALA A 393 26.20 12.30 -28.46
N SER A 394 25.36 11.39 -27.98
CA SER A 394 24.61 11.62 -26.74
C SER A 394 24.68 10.40 -25.83
N SER A 395 25.85 10.15 -25.26
CA SER A 395 25.93 9.36 -24.04
C SER A 395 27.15 9.83 -23.25
N PHE A 396 26.91 10.31 -22.04
CA PHE A 396 27.99 10.61 -21.12
C PHE A 396 28.93 9.40 -21.06
N PRO A 397 30.24 9.52 -21.29
CA PRO A 397 31.12 8.35 -21.47
C PRO A 397 31.08 7.31 -20.32
N TRP A 398 30.62 7.73 -19.14
CA TRP A 398 30.47 6.85 -17.99
C TRP A 398 29.15 6.03 -18.02
N ILE A 399 28.12 6.44 -18.77
CA ILE A 399 26.84 5.70 -18.84
C ILE A 399 27.02 4.36 -19.55
N ASP A 400 27.90 4.29 -20.54
CA ASP A 400 28.21 3.05 -21.23
C ASP A 400 29.04 2.13 -20.34
N ALA A 401 29.99 2.69 -19.57
CA ALA A 401 30.68 1.95 -18.52
C ALA A 401 29.71 1.47 -17.40
N PHE A 402 28.70 2.27 -17.06
CA PHE A 402 27.65 1.88 -16.13
C PHE A 402 26.79 0.74 -16.68
N ARG A 403 26.40 0.81 -17.96
CA ARG A 403 25.66 -0.25 -18.64
C ARG A 403 26.45 -1.54 -18.68
N GLU A 404 27.74 -1.47 -19.02
CA GLU A 404 28.64 -2.62 -19.03
C GLU A 404 28.78 -3.24 -17.64
N ALA A 405 28.98 -2.43 -16.60
CA ALA A 405 29.07 -2.89 -15.22
C ALA A 405 27.76 -3.54 -14.72
N VAL A 406 26.60 -2.98 -15.07
CA VAL A 406 25.31 -3.61 -14.76
C VAL A 406 25.13 -4.91 -15.54
N CYS A 407 25.53 -4.97 -16.81
CA CYS A 407 25.46 -6.20 -17.61
C CYS A 407 26.41 -7.29 -17.11
N SER A 408 27.63 -6.94 -16.70
CA SER A 408 28.60 -7.92 -16.17
C SER A 408 28.12 -8.55 -14.87
N TYR A 409 27.42 -7.80 -14.01
CA TYR A 409 26.79 -8.34 -12.81
C TYR A 409 25.84 -9.52 -13.10
N TYR A 410 25.06 -9.45 -14.19
CA TYR A 410 24.16 -10.54 -14.60
C TYR A 410 24.85 -11.64 -15.41
N GLY A 411 26.07 -11.40 -15.91
CA GLY A 411 26.89 -12.41 -16.57
C GLY A 411 27.58 -13.36 -15.60
N GLU A 412 27.74 -12.95 -14.33
CA GLU A 412 28.26 -13.80 -13.27
C GLU A 412 27.11 -14.62 -12.67
N ASP A 413 27.26 -15.95 -12.63
CA ASP A 413 26.28 -16.89 -12.06
C ASP A 413 26.17 -16.74 -10.52
N ARG A 414 25.54 -15.66 -10.09
CA ARG A 414 25.44 -15.25 -8.68
C ARG A 414 24.21 -15.78 -7.97
N ASP A 415 23.13 -16.13 -8.70
CA ASP A 415 21.94 -16.71 -8.09
C ASP A 415 21.93 -18.23 -8.20
N GLY A 416 21.91 -18.91 -7.04
CA GLY A 416 21.92 -20.37 -6.99
C GLY A 416 20.76 -21.02 -7.75
N PHE A 417 19.63 -20.32 -7.88
CA PHE A 417 18.48 -20.81 -8.63
C PHE A 417 18.70 -20.83 -10.14
N SER A 418 19.15 -19.75 -10.79
CA SER A 418 19.39 -19.80 -12.25
C SER A 418 20.46 -20.83 -12.61
N THR A 419 21.51 -20.96 -11.81
CA THR A 419 22.53 -22.01 -12.00
C THR A 419 21.92 -23.40 -11.90
N TRP A 420 21.13 -23.66 -10.86
CA TRP A 420 20.43 -24.94 -10.70
C TRP A 420 19.44 -25.20 -11.84
N PHE A 421 18.68 -24.18 -12.25
CA PHE A 421 17.69 -24.26 -13.32
C PHE A 421 18.34 -24.59 -14.66
N ARG A 422 19.41 -23.88 -15.04
CA ARG A 422 20.17 -24.16 -16.27
C ARG A 422 20.83 -25.52 -16.24
N LYS A 423 21.27 -26.00 -15.06
CA LYS A 423 21.73 -27.39 -14.89
C LYS A 423 20.60 -28.38 -15.20
N GLN A 424 19.39 -28.18 -14.66
CA GLN A 424 18.24 -29.04 -14.98
C GLN A 424 17.89 -28.99 -16.47
N GLU A 425 18.05 -27.84 -17.11
CA GLU A 425 17.83 -27.65 -18.55
C GLU A 425 18.88 -28.38 -19.40
N GLY A 426 20.17 -28.24 -19.08
CA GLY A 426 21.26 -28.95 -19.77
C GLY A 426 21.19 -30.47 -19.60
N GLU A 427 20.63 -30.95 -18.49
CA GLU A 427 20.34 -32.37 -18.23
C GLU A 427 19.02 -32.84 -18.88
N ASN A 428 18.30 -31.97 -19.60
CA ASN A 428 16.98 -32.24 -20.20
C ASN A 428 15.95 -32.80 -19.20
N ARG A 429 15.99 -32.37 -17.93
CA ARG A 429 15.07 -32.84 -16.89
C ARG A 429 13.69 -32.17 -16.95
N PHE A 430 13.53 -31.09 -17.70
CA PHE A 430 12.24 -30.44 -17.89
C PHE A 430 11.36 -31.23 -18.88
N GLN A 431 10.09 -31.46 -18.54
CA GLN A 431 9.13 -32.19 -19.38
C GLN A 431 8.48 -31.29 -20.45
N GLY A 432 8.92 -30.03 -20.55
CA GLY A 432 8.41 -29.02 -21.49
C GLY A 432 8.33 -27.62 -20.87
N PRO A 433 7.82 -26.63 -21.63
CA PRO A 433 7.68 -25.24 -21.18
C PRO A 433 6.86 -25.08 -19.90
N PHE A 434 5.80 -25.87 -19.75
CA PHE A 434 4.97 -25.88 -18.55
C PHE A 434 5.77 -26.23 -17.30
N HIS A 435 6.66 -27.23 -17.39
CA HIS A 435 7.52 -27.61 -16.28
C HIS A 435 8.46 -26.46 -15.88
N ARG A 436 9.05 -25.78 -16.87
CA ARG A 436 9.94 -24.62 -16.64
C ARG A 436 9.20 -23.49 -15.91
N VAL A 437 8.03 -23.09 -16.40
CA VAL A 437 7.23 -21.99 -15.82
C VAL A 437 6.79 -22.33 -14.39
N VAL A 438 6.20 -23.51 -14.16
CA VAL A 438 5.74 -23.87 -12.81
C VAL A 438 6.89 -23.98 -11.81
N THR A 439 8.08 -24.39 -12.25
CA THR A 439 9.30 -24.41 -11.43
C THR A 439 9.68 -22.99 -10.99
N ILE A 440 9.70 -22.03 -11.91
CA ILE A 440 10.02 -20.63 -11.62
C ILE A 440 9.03 -20.04 -10.61
N LEU A 441 7.73 -20.22 -10.84
CA LEU A 441 6.70 -19.71 -9.94
C LEU A 441 6.77 -20.38 -8.55
N THR A 442 7.07 -21.68 -8.51
CA THR A 442 7.26 -22.41 -7.25
C THR A 442 8.46 -21.89 -6.47
N HIS A 443 9.59 -21.65 -7.15
CA HIS A 443 10.79 -21.12 -6.52
C HIS A 443 10.59 -19.70 -5.98
N ALA A 444 9.95 -18.84 -6.77
CA ALA A 444 9.60 -17.48 -6.36
C ALA A 444 8.74 -17.47 -5.09
N ARG A 445 7.73 -18.36 -5.03
CA ARG A 445 6.89 -18.52 -3.84
C ARG A 445 7.70 -18.87 -2.61
N PHE A 446 8.65 -19.82 -2.72
CA PHE A 446 9.50 -20.18 -1.59
C PHE A 446 10.50 -19.08 -1.20
N SER A 447 10.86 -18.21 -2.13
CA SER A 447 11.81 -17.11 -1.88
C SER A 447 11.23 -15.95 -1.06
N GLN A 448 9.90 -15.90 -0.85
CA GLN A 448 9.25 -14.79 -0.14
C GLN A 448 9.73 -14.59 1.31
N ARG A 449 10.18 -15.66 2.01
CA ARG A 449 10.46 -15.61 3.46
C ARG A 449 11.62 -16.50 3.93
N CYS A 450 12.34 -17.13 3.00
CA CYS A 450 13.44 -18.04 3.28
C CYS A 450 14.75 -17.47 2.76
N ALA A 451 15.87 -17.96 3.31
CA ALA A 451 17.15 -17.78 2.65
C ALA A 451 17.09 -18.42 1.25
N SER A 452 17.76 -17.84 0.26
CA SER A 452 17.74 -18.32 -1.12
C SER A 452 18.09 -19.81 -1.25
N GLU A 453 19.00 -20.31 -0.41
CA GLU A 453 19.37 -21.72 -0.34
C GLU A 453 18.22 -22.63 0.12
N GLU A 454 17.50 -22.24 1.17
CA GLU A 454 16.35 -23.02 1.67
C GLU A 454 15.20 -23.03 0.67
N ALA A 455 14.98 -21.90 -0.02
CA ALA A 455 13.99 -21.81 -1.09
C ALA A 455 14.35 -22.75 -2.25
N LEU A 456 15.63 -22.79 -2.63
CA LEU A 456 16.13 -23.70 -3.66
C LEU A 456 15.98 -25.16 -3.25
N GLU A 457 16.31 -25.50 -2.00
CA GLU A 457 16.16 -26.87 -1.50
C GLU A 457 14.69 -27.32 -1.49
N ASN A 458 13.78 -26.46 -1.02
CA ASN A 458 12.35 -26.73 -1.08
C ASN A 458 11.87 -26.91 -2.52
N THR A 459 12.36 -26.09 -3.46
CA THR A 459 12.06 -26.20 -4.90
C THR A 459 12.54 -27.55 -5.44
N ALA A 460 13.77 -27.95 -5.14
CA ALA A 460 14.34 -29.22 -5.58
C ALA A 460 13.57 -30.41 -5.02
N ARG A 461 13.09 -30.35 -3.77
CA ARG A 461 12.27 -31.41 -3.16
C ARG A 461 10.94 -31.61 -3.89
N VAL A 462 10.26 -30.52 -4.26
CA VAL A 462 8.93 -30.60 -4.90
C VAL A 462 8.99 -30.72 -6.42
N TYR A 463 10.18 -30.66 -7.01
CA TYR A 463 10.40 -30.61 -8.45
C TYR A 463 9.68 -31.74 -9.21
N ASP A 464 9.82 -32.99 -8.77
CA ASP A 464 9.22 -34.11 -9.50
C ASP A 464 7.70 -34.27 -9.21
N VAL A 465 7.23 -33.81 -8.04
CA VAL A 465 5.82 -33.99 -7.63
C VAL A 465 4.88 -32.90 -8.13
N MET A 466 5.40 -31.69 -8.43
CA MET A 466 4.55 -30.54 -8.80
C MET A 466 3.81 -30.71 -10.13
N LEU A 467 4.21 -31.67 -10.98
CA LEU A 467 3.50 -32.01 -12.22
C LEU A 467 2.41 -33.07 -12.04
N LYS A 468 2.40 -33.81 -10.92
CA LYS A 468 1.50 -34.95 -10.73
C LYS A 468 0.04 -34.51 -10.58
N LYS A 469 -0.83 -34.91 -11.50
CA LYS A 469 -2.28 -34.66 -11.38
C LYS A 469 -2.85 -35.44 -10.20
N GLY A 470 -3.77 -34.84 -9.45
CA GLY A 470 -4.39 -35.46 -8.28
C GLY A 470 -3.42 -35.78 -7.13
N LEU A 471 -2.35 -35.01 -7.00
CA LEU A 471 -1.38 -35.11 -5.90
C LEU A 471 -2.12 -35.07 -4.56
N GLN A 472 -1.81 -35.99 -3.65
CA GLN A 472 -2.30 -35.95 -2.27
C GLN A 472 -1.31 -35.21 -1.37
N LEU A 473 -1.77 -34.72 -0.23
CA LEU A 473 -0.94 -33.92 0.68
C LEU A 473 0.27 -34.73 1.21
N GLU A 474 0.08 -36.02 1.46
CA GLU A 474 1.07 -36.96 1.98
C GLU A 474 2.19 -37.23 0.97
N GLU A 475 1.92 -37.02 -0.32
CA GLU A 475 2.89 -37.20 -1.40
C GLU A 475 3.83 -36.00 -1.54
N ILE A 476 3.52 -34.87 -0.89
CA ILE A 476 4.42 -33.72 -0.85
C ILE A 476 5.51 -33.99 0.21
N PRO A 477 6.79 -33.95 -0.17
CA PRO A 477 7.87 -34.17 0.77
C PRO A 477 7.88 -33.08 1.85
N PHE A 478 8.50 -33.39 2.99
CA PHE A 478 8.70 -32.40 4.04
C PHE A 478 9.42 -31.17 3.49
N LEU A 479 8.88 -29.99 3.76
CA LEU A 479 9.49 -28.71 3.39
C LEU A 479 10.22 -28.13 4.60
N LYS A 480 11.31 -27.42 4.37
CA LYS A 480 11.89 -26.56 5.39
C LYS A 480 10.89 -25.43 5.67
N GLY A 481 10.51 -25.30 6.95
CA GLY A 481 9.63 -24.23 7.41
C GLY A 481 10.27 -22.85 7.26
N THR A 482 9.46 -21.82 7.42
CA THR A 482 9.94 -20.43 7.45
C THR A 482 10.09 -19.98 8.91
N ARG A 483 10.55 -18.75 9.14
CA ARG A 483 10.53 -18.13 10.48
C ARG A 483 9.13 -18.03 11.11
N PHE A 484 8.07 -18.15 10.30
CA PHE A 484 6.68 -17.93 10.73
C PHE A 484 5.78 -19.16 10.57
N ALA A 485 6.23 -20.18 9.84
CA ALA A 485 5.43 -21.36 9.55
C ALA A 485 6.27 -22.62 9.77
N SER A 486 5.71 -23.58 10.50
CA SER A 486 6.32 -24.91 10.65
C SER A 486 6.45 -25.60 9.28
N ALA A 487 7.30 -26.63 9.21
CA ALA A 487 7.46 -27.47 8.02
C ALA A 487 6.12 -28.01 7.49
N GLU A 488 5.26 -28.47 8.40
CA GLU A 488 3.95 -29.05 8.06
C GLU A 488 2.96 -27.98 7.60
N THR A 489 2.88 -26.85 8.32
CA THR A 489 2.06 -25.71 7.89
C THR A 489 2.50 -25.23 6.50
N TRP A 490 3.80 -25.13 6.26
CA TRP A 490 4.33 -24.70 4.96
C TRP A 490 4.02 -25.69 3.84
N ARG A 491 4.10 -27.00 4.12
CA ARG A 491 3.65 -28.06 3.20
C ARG A 491 2.17 -27.92 2.85
N ASN A 492 1.31 -27.73 3.85
CA ASN A 492 -0.14 -27.58 3.65
C ASN A 492 -0.47 -26.33 2.82
N LEU A 493 0.24 -25.23 3.07
CA LEU A 493 0.08 -23.99 2.32
C LEU A 493 0.54 -24.13 0.86
N PHE A 494 1.65 -24.84 0.64
CA PHE A 494 2.12 -25.15 -0.71
C PHE A 494 1.11 -26.03 -1.45
N PHE A 495 0.59 -27.09 -0.81
CA PHE A 495 -0.45 -27.95 -1.39
C PHE A 495 -1.66 -27.15 -1.88
N ARG A 496 -2.15 -26.23 -1.05
CA ARG A 496 -3.27 -25.33 -1.40
C ARG A 496 -2.97 -24.40 -2.58
N ALA A 497 -1.69 -24.06 -2.80
CA ALA A 497 -1.27 -23.18 -3.90
C ALA A 497 -1.10 -23.92 -5.24
N ILE A 498 -0.93 -25.25 -5.25
CA ILE A 498 -0.66 -26.03 -6.47
C ILE A 498 -1.71 -25.83 -7.57
N PRO A 499 -3.03 -25.86 -7.32
CA PRO A 499 -4.01 -25.65 -8.37
C PRO A 499 -3.82 -24.30 -9.08
N LYS A 500 -3.59 -23.24 -8.31
CA LYS A 500 -3.41 -21.88 -8.85
C LYS A 500 -2.07 -21.69 -9.55
N LEU A 501 -1.01 -22.32 -9.04
CA LEU A 501 0.30 -22.38 -9.71
C LEU A 501 0.18 -23.00 -11.11
N ARG A 502 -0.58 -24.09 -11.25
CA ARG A 502 -0.80 -24.76 -12.54
C ARG A 502 -1.64 -23.91 -13.48
N GLU A 503 -2.78 -23.41 -12.99
CA GLU A 503 -3.69 -22.56 -13.77
C GLU A 503 -2.95 -21.33 -14.34
N ILE A 504 -2.17 -20.64 -13.50
CA ILE A 504 -1.40 -19.48 -13.95
C ILE A 504 -0.30 -19.91 -14.92
N SER A 505 0.42 -21.01 -14.65
CA SER A 505 1.44 -21.49 -15.57
C SER A 505 0.89 -21.82 -16.97
N GLU A 506 -0.31 -22.40 -17.06
CA GLU A 506 -1.00 -22.65 -18.33
C GLU A 506 -1.41 -21.34 -19.02
N HIS A 507 -1.95 -20.38 -18.25
CA HIS A 507 -2.28 -19.05 -18.76
C HIS A 507 -1.04 -18.33 -19.29
N LEU A 508 0.09 -18.37 -18.59
CA LEU A 508 1.33 -17.74 -19.06
C LEU A 508 1.80 -18.29 -20.41
N LEU A 509 1.55 -19.57 -20.68
CA LEU A 509 1.92 -20.21 -21.94
C LEU A 509 0.89 -20.01 -23.05
N SER A 510 -0.30 -19.48 -22.76
CA SER A 510 -1.31 -19.18 -23.78
C SER A 510 -1.04 -17.87 -24.52
N LYS A 511 -0.17 -17.01 -23.98
CA LYS A 511 0.21 -15.70 -24.53
C LYS A 511 1.74 -15.58 -24.56
N GLU A 512 2.31 -15.26 -25.72
CA GLU A 512 3.77 -15.13 -25.86
C GLU A 512 4.31 -13.81 -25.30
N ASN A 513 3.58 -12.71 -25.45
CA ASN A 513 4.04 -11.36 -25.08
C ASN A 513 3.26 -10.83 -23.87
N TRP A 514 3.98 -10.38 -22.84
CA TRP A 514 3.41 -9.90 -21.59
C TRP A 514 3.95 -8.52 -21.22
N GLU A 515 3.09 -7.64 -20.72
CA GLU A 515 3.56 -6.46 -19.99
C GLU A 515 3.99 -6.90 -18.57
N ALA A 516 5.16 -6.48 -18.11
CA ALA A 516 5.70 -6.92 -16.82
C ALA A 516 4.75 -6.62 -15.64
N LEU A 517 4.09 -5.47 -15.62
CA LEU A 517 3.15 -5.10 -14.55
C LEU A 517 1.87 -5.94 -14.56
N GLU A 518 1.36 -6.29 -15.75
CA GLU A 518 0.23 -7.21 -15.91
C GLU A 518 0.60 -8.60 -15.36
N LEU A 519 1.80 -9.06 -15.73
CA LEU A 519 2.33 -10.35 -15.34
C LEU A 519 2.58 -10.45 -13.82
N GLU A 520 3.13 -9.40 -13.20
CA GLU A 520 3.28 -9.28 -11.75
C GLU A 520 1.93 -9.45 -11.04
N LYS A 521 0.90 -8.71 -11.48
CA LYS A 521 -0.45 -8.79 -10.90
C LYS A 521 -1.06 -10.18 -11.04
N LEU A 522 -0.89 -10.81 -12.20
CA LEU A 522 -1.39 -12.16 -12.45
C LEU A 522 -0.72 -13.19 -11.52
N ILE A 523 0.59 -13.10 -11.35
CA ILE A 523 1.37 -14.00 -10.49
C ILE A 523 1.01 -13.80 -9.01
N GLN A 524 0.69 -12.59 -8.57
CA GLN A 524 0.28 -12.29 -7.19
C GLN A 524 -1.04 -12.95 -6.76
N ILE A 525 -1.85 -13.44 -7.71
CA ILE A 525 -3.06 -14.22 -7.39
C ILE A 525 -2.70 -15.59 -6.77
N ILE A 526 -1.46 -16.06 -6.93
CA ILE A 526 -0.98 -17.29 -6.29
C ILE A 526 -0.98 -17.09 -4.77
N PRO A 527 -1.59 -18.00 -3.98
CA PRO A 527 -1.59 -17.89 -2.53
C PRO A 527 -0.17 -17.79 -1.97
N GLN A 528 0.05 -16.74 -1.17
CA GLN A 528 1.35 -16.41 -0.56
C GLN A 528 2.42 -16.14 -1.61
N MET A 529 2.10 -15.25 -2.54
CA MET A 529 3.05 -14.67 -3.48
C MET A 529 3.13 -13.16 -3.20
N SER A 530 4.25 -12.68 -2.63
CA SER A 530 4.43 -11.24 -2.42
C SER A 530 4.64 -10.50 -3.74
N LEU A 531 4.52 -9.17 -3.68
CA LEU A 531 5.00 -8.28 -4.74
C LEU A 531 6.46 -8.58 -5.11
N GLU A 532 7.36 -8.64 -4.12
CA GLU A 532 8.78 -8.94 -4.32
C GLU A 532 9.01 -10.30 -5.01
N ALA A 533 8.32 -11.35 -4.55
CA ALA A 533 8.41 -12.69 -5.13
C ALA A 533 7.86 -12.71 -6.56
N SER A 534 6.75 -12.01 -6.82
CA SER A 534 6.20 -11.89 -8.17
C SER A 534 7.15 -11.17 -9.12
N ARG A 535 7.85 -10.12 -8.66
CA ARG A 535 8.87 -9.41 -9.45
C ARG A 535 10.05 -10.31 -9.79
N LEU A 536 10.54 -11.06 -8.81
CA LEU A 536 11.59 -12.06 -9.04
C LEU A 536 11.15 -13.12 -10.06
N ALA A 537 9.92 -13.62 -9.93
CA ALA A 537 9.34 -14.56 -10.89
C ALA A 537 9.34 -13.99 -12.31
N VAL A 538 8.90 -12.74 -12.48
CA VAL A 538 8.89 -12.06 -13.78
C VAL A 538 10.29 -11.93 -14.36
N GLY A 539 11.28 -11.55 -13.54
CA GLY A 539 12.69 -11.49 -13.96
C GLY A 539 13.23 -12.85 -14.43
N TRP A 540 12.93 -13.92 -13.69
CA TRP A 540 13.30 -15.28 -14.09
C TRP A 540 12.54 -15.77 -15.32
N LEU A 541 11.25 -15.48 -15.47
CA LEU A 541 10.50 -15.84 -16.67
C LEU A 541 11.11 -15.16 -17.91
N SER A 542 11.47 -13.89 -17.82
CA SER A 542 12.09 -13.19 -18.94
C SER A 542 13.49 -13.70 -19.27
N SER A 543 14.28 -14.12 -18.28
CA SER A 543 15.68 -14.51 -18.49
C SER A 543 15.85 -16.01 -18.78
N LEU A 544 15.06 -16.86 -18.13
CA LEU A 544 15.16 -18.31 -18.19
C LEU A 544 14.13 -18.95 -19.12
N THR A 545 13.10 -18.24 -19.59
CA THR A 545 12.08 -18.75 -20.54
C THR A 545 11.82 -17.83 -21.73
N SER A 546 12.83 -17.04 -22.13
CA SER A 546 12.74 -16.07 -23.23
C SER A 546 12.35 -16.66 -24.59
N ASP A 547 12.53 -17.97 -24.78
CA ASP A 547 12.12 -18.71 -25.97
C ASP A 547 10.60 -18.94 -26.08
N LYS A 548 9.85 -18.71 -24.99
CA LYS A 548 8.39 -18.91 -24.91
C LYS A 548 7.63 -17.71 -24.39
N ILE A 549 8.22 -16.96 -23.46
CA ILE A 549 7.59 -15.83 -22.80
C ILE A 549 8.48 -14.61 -22.99
N ARG A 550 7.98 -13.63 -23.74
CA ARG A 550 8.59 -12.31 -23.91
C ARG A 550 7.92 -11.34 -22.97
N VAL A 551 8.71 -10.68 -22.14
CA VAL A 551 8.21 -9.71 -21.16
C VAL A 551 8.70 -8.32 -21.55
N ASP A 552 7.77 -7.39 -21.69
CA ASP A 552 8.04 -5.98 -21.90
C ASP A 552 8.18 -5.27 -20.54
N PHE A 553 9.37 -4.69 -20.30
CA PHE A 553 9.70 -3.96 -19.08
C PHE A 553 9.73 -2.44 -19.27
N ARG A 554 9.43 -1.90 -20.45
CA ARG A 554 9.56 -0.45 -20.73
C ARG A 554 8.81 0.44 -19.75
N LYS A 555 7.62 0.00 -19.32
CA LYS A 555 6.76 0.72 -18.35
C LYS A 555 7.12 0.47 -16.89
N THR A 556 8.11 -0.37 -16.62
CA THR A 556 8.48 -0.68 -15.23
C THR A 556 9.39 0.37 -14.64
N THR A 557 9.20 0.64 -13.35
CA THR A 557 10.01 1.58 -12.57
C THR A 557 10.87 0.83 -11.55
N PRO A 558 12.11 1.29 -11.31
CA PRO A 558 12.99 0.68 -10.33
C PRO A 558 12.48 0.91 -8.90
N GLU A 559 12.55 -0.09 -8.04
CA GLU A 559 12.30 0.05 -6.60
C GLU A 559 13.52 0.64 -5.90
N VAL A 560 13.42 1.92 -5.55
CA VAL A 560 14.52 2.67 -4.92
C VAL A 560 14.58 2.38 -3.43
N GLY A 561 15.42 1.43 -3.02
CA GLY A 561 15.76 1.20 -1.61
C GLY A 561 16.83 2.16 -1.07
N LYS A 562 17.09 2.12 0.24
CA LYS A 562 18.20 2.86 0.88
C LYS A 562 19.56 2.54 0.27
N ALA A 563 19.78 1.26 -0.07
CA ALA A 563 20.99 0.77 -0.70
C ALA A 563 21.18 1.38 -2.09
N LEU A 564 20.19 1.20 -2.98
CA LEU A 564 20.19 1.77 -4.32
C LEU A 564 20.35 3.29 -4.31
N TYR A 565 19.55 4.01 -3.51
CA TYR A 565 19.64 5.47 -3.42
C TYR A 565 21.03 5.95 -2.98
N ARG A 566 21.65 5.27 -2.00
CA ARG A 566 23.01 5.61 -1.57
C ARG A 566 24.05 5.41 -2.68
N VAL A 567 23.92 4.31 -3.42
CA VAL A 567 24.79 4.05 -4.58
C VAL A 567 24.56 5.12 -5.65
N ALA A 568 23.31 5.44 -5.97
CA ALA A 568 22.96 6.49 -6.92
C ALA A 568 23.55 7.85 -6.52
N ALA A 569 23.45 8.23 -5.25
CA ALA A 569 24.00 9.47 -4.72
C ALA A 569 25.54 9.52 -4.82
N ARG A 570 26.22 8.39 -4.61
CA ARG A 570 27.69 8.32 -4.72
C ARG A 570 28.18 8.25 -6.16
N LEU A 571 27.37 7.73 -7.07
CA LEU A 571 27.61 7.80 -8.51
C LEU A 571 27.32 9.19 -9.09
N GLY A 572 26.68 10.07 -8.32
CA GLY A 572 26.32 11.42 -8.76
C GLY A 572 25.02 11.48 -9.56
N ILE A 573 24.24 10.39 -9.60
CA ILE A 573 22.92 10.34 -10.28
C ILE A 573 21.90 11.25 -9.57
N VAL A 574 22.04 11.40 -8.25
CA VAL A 574 21.21 12.28 -7.40
C VAL A 574 22.10 13.08 -6.45
N ASP A 575 21.77 14.34 -6.19
CA ASP A 575 22.39 15.14 -5.14
C ASP A 575 21.59 14.99 -3.84
N PRO A 576 22.11 14.32 -2.79
CA PRO A 576 21.35 14.10 -1.57
C PRO A 576 20.97 15.38 -0.81
N ARG A 577 21.54 16.54 -1.16
CA ARG A 577 21.17 17.86 -0.61
C ARG A 577 19.86 18.40 -1.16
N PHE A 578 19.48 18.01 -2.37
CA PHE A 578 18.29 18.53 -3.08
C PHE A 578 17.31 17.40 -3.42
N ASP A 579 17.83 16.25 -3.85
CA ASP A 579 17.09 15.13 -4.40
C ASP A 579 16.68 14.12 -3.33
N HIS A 580 16.11 14.60 -2.23
CA HIS A 580 15.82 13.77 -1.08
C HIS A 580 14.89 12.60 -1.41
N TYR A 581 15.28 11.39 -1.00
CA TYR A 581 14.41 10.22 -1.06
C TYR A 581 13.49 10.13 0.17
N ARG A 582 12.17 10.21 -0.04
CA ARG A 582 11.12 10.07 1.00
C ARG A 582 10.15 8.92 0.73
N GLY A 583 10.50 8.05 -0.21
CA GLY A 583 9.66 7.01 -0.76
C GLY A 583 9.38 7.22 -2.25
N PRO A 584 8.46 6.43 -2.81
CA PRO A 584 8.01 6.58 -4.19
C PRO A 584 7.58 8.01 -4.51
N GLN A 585 7.84 8.47 -5.73
CA GLN A 585 7.54 9.82 -6.24
C GLN A 585 8.29 10.98 -5.57
N SER A 586 9.26 10.71 -4.70
CA SER A 586 10.16 11.78 -4.22
C SER A 586 11.12 12.21 -5.32
N LEU A 587 11.71 13.40 -5.21
CA LEU A 587 12.60 13.93 -6.26
C LEU A 587 13.77 12.98 -6.57
N GLY A 588 14.36 12.36 -5.54
CA GLY A 588 15.40 11.35 -5.73
C GLY A 588 14.91 10.07 -6.41
N ASP A 589 13.67 9.67 -6.14
CA ASP A 589 13.03 8.50 -6.79
C ASP A 589 12.83 8.76 -8.29
N LEU A 590 12.22 9.90 -8.63
CA LEU A 590 11.95 10.31 -10.01
C LEU A 590 13.24 10.46 -10.84
N LYS A 591 14.30 11.03 -10.25
CA LYS A 591 15.60 11.15 -10.93
C LYS A 591 16.26 9.80 -11.18
N ILE A 592 16.18 8.87 -10.23
CA ILE A 592 16.70 7.51 -10.41
C ILE A 592 15.88 6.76 -11.46
N GLU A 593 14.56 6.91 -11.47
CA GLU A 593 13.68 6.34 -12.49
C GLU A 593 14.01 6.88 -13.89
N ALA A 594 14.15 8.20 -14.04
CA ALA A 594 14.56 8.82 -15.30
C ALA A 594 15.94 8.31 -15.75
N PHE A 595 16.91 8.28 -14.83
CA PHE A 595 18.23 7.71 -15.13
C PHE A 595 18.15 6.25 -15.58
N ALA A 596 17.33 5.43 -14.92
CA ALA A 596 17.13 4.03 -15.26
C ALA A 596 16.59 3.86 -16.68
N ARG A 597 15.63 4.70 -17.09
CA ARG A 597 15.07 4.71 -18.46
C ARG A 597 16.12 5.14 -19.50
N ILE A 598 16.98 6.09 -19.16
CA ILE A 598 18.07 6.50 -20.07
C ILE A 598 19.12 5.38 -20.18
N ALA A 599 19.51 4.77 -19.05
CA ALA A 599 20.52 3.73 -19.02
C ALA A 599 20.03 2.43 -19.67
N PHE A 600 18.78 2.04 -19.43
CA PHE A 600 18.17 0.81 -19.94
C PHE A 600 16.74 1.04 -20.41
N PRO A 601 16.53 1.64 -21.59
CA PRO A 601 15.18 1.98 -22.09
C PRO A 601 14.22 0.80 -22.16
N GLU A 602 14.75 -0.37 -22.54
CA GLU A 602 13.96 -1.59 -22.69
C GLU A 602 13.70 -2.30 -21.34
N HIS A 603 14.53 -2.03 -20.33
CA HIS A 603 14.42 -2.68 -19.03
C HIS A 603 14.97 -1.80 -17.90
N PRO A 604 14.26 -0.73 -17.49
CA PRO A 604 14.74 0.23 -16.51
C PRO A 604 15.11 -0.42 -15.17
N ARG A 605 14.36 -1.44 -14.74
CA ARG A 605 14.61 -2.19 -13.50
C ARG A 605 15.93 -2.96 -13.46
N LYS A 606 16.65 -3.12 -14.57
CA LYS A 606 17.92 -3.84 -14.62
C LYS A 606 18.99 -3.25 -13.69
N ILE A 607 18.84 -1.98 -13.28
CA ILE A 607 19.77 -1.35 -12.33
C ILE A 607 19.57 -1.82 -10.87
N GLU A 608 18.40 -2.38 -10.53
CA GLU A 608 18.01 -2.62 -9.13
C GLU A 608 18.95 -3.57 -8.40
N ALA A 609 19.09 -4.80 -8.92
CA ALA A 609 19.88 -5.85 -8.28
C ALA A 609 21.36 -5.47 -8.11
N PRO A 610 22.09 -5.00 -9.15
CA PRO A 610 23.49 -4.62 -8.98
C PRO A 610 23.67 -3.45 -8.01
N MET A 611 22.81 -2.43 -8.07
CA MET A 611 22.94 -1.28 -7.17
C MET A 611 22.57 -1.64 -5.73
N ASN A 612 21.52 -2.45 -5.52
CA ASN A 612 21.17 -2.94 -4.19
C ASN A 612 22.25 -3.88 -3.63
N TRP A 613 22.86 -4.74 -4.45
CA TRP A 613 23.96 -5.59 -4.05
C TRP A 613 25.18 -4.76 -3.63
N VAL A 614 25.58 -3.78 -4.46
CA VAL A 614 26.69 -2.86 -4.15
C VAL A 614 26.42 -2.09 -2.85
N GLY A 615 25.18 -1.68 -2.61
CA GLY A 615 24.74 -0.97 -1.41
C GLY A 615 24.23 -1.86 -0.28
N LYS A 616 24.41 -3.18 -0.32
CA LYS A 616 23.82 -4.07 0.69
C LYS A 616 24.50 -3.88 2.05
N GLU A 617 23.70 -3.76 3.11
CA GLU A 617 24.17 -3.79 4.50
C GLU A 617 23.94 -5.19 5.09
N GLY A 618 24.79 -5.63 6.03
CA GLY A 618 24.76 -6.98 6.62
C GLY A 618 25.72 -7.97 5.96
N GLU A 619 25.81 -9.22 6.41
CA GLU A 619 26.72 -10.23 5.85
C GLU A 619 26.06 -11.12 4.77
N PRO A 620 26.69 -11.34 3.61
CA PRO A 620 27.86 -10.61 3.10
C PRO A 620 27.48 -9.17 2.71
N SER A 621 28.35 -8.23 3.04
CA SER A 621 28.10 -6.80 2.81
C SER A 621 28.51 -6.38 1.41
N GLY A 622 27.78 -5.39 0.88
CA GLY A 622 28.17 -4.73 -0.36
C GLY A 622 29.34 -3.76 -0.14
N PRO A 623 30.13 -3.47 -1.18
CA PRO A 623 31.27 -2.55 -1.11
C PRO A 623 30.88 -1.11 -0.72
N CYS A 624 29.67 -0.65 -1.08
CA CYS A 624 29.24 0.74 -0.90
C CYS A 624 28.49 0.95 0.43
N LEU A 625 29.17 0.70 1.54
CA LEU A 625 28.64 0.84 2.91
C LEU A 625 28.35 2.31 3.28
N PRO A 626 27.37 2.60 4.17
CA PRO A 626 27.09 3.96 4.63
C PRO A 626 28.32 4.68 5.20
N ILE A 627 29.11 3.96 5.99
CA ILE A 627 30.34 4.41 6.62
C ILE A 627 31.49 3.54 6.09
N HIS A 628 32.62 4.15 5.73
CA HIS A 628 33.81 3.47 5.21
C HIS A 628 33.54 2.49 4.04
N PRO A 629 33.13 2.98 2.85
CA PRO A 629 32.96 2.11 1.70
C PRO A 629 34.27 1.43 1.29
N ILE A 630 34.17 0.14 0.95
CA ILE A 630 35.25 -0.68 0.42
C ILE A 630 35.20 -0.53 -1.10
N CYS A 631 35.95 0.44 -1.62
CA CYS A 631 35.83 0.82 -3.02
C CYS A 631 36.59 -0.09 -3.99
N ALA A 632 37.65 -0.75 -3.52
CA ALA A 632 38.40 -1.71 -4.32
C ALA A 632 37.55 -2.95 -4.62
N GLY A 633 37.46 -3.32 -5.90
CA GLY A 633 36.62 -4.43 -6.37
C GLY A 633 35.13 -4.09 -6.42
N CYS A 634 34.75 -2.83 -6.24
CA CYS A 634 33.37 -2.40 -6.43
C CYS A 634 32.98 -2.48 -7.91
N LEU A 635 31.77 -2.95 -8.20
CA LEU A 635 31.23 -3.03 -9.57
C LEU A 635 31.33 -1.72 -10.35
N PHE A 636 31.26 -0.59 -9.64
CA PHE A 636 31.27 0.76 -10.22
C PHE A 636 32.57 1.53 -9.94
N GLU A 637 33.63 0.84 -9.48
CA GLU A 637 34.92 1.46 -9.12
C GLU A 637 35.50 2.32 -10.25
N ALA A 638 35.43 1.82 -11.49
CA ALA A 638 36.08 2.42 -12.64
C ALA A 638 35.61 3.85 -12.95
N PHE A 639 34.38 4.22 -12.59
CA PHE A 639 33.77 5.51 -12.95
C PHE A 639 33.09 6.22 -11.77
N CYS A 640 33.29 5.74 -10.55
CA CYS A 640 32.72 6.38 -9.36
C CYS A 640 33.40 7.74 -9.09
N PRO A 641 32.67 8.86 -9.10
CA PRO A 641 33.25 10.20 -8.93
C PRO A 641 33.91 10.39 -7.55
N LYS A 642 33.48 9.65 -6.52
CA LYS A 642 34.09 9.74 -5.19
C LYS A 642 35.49 9.13 -5.10
N LEU A 643 35.91 8.32 -6.07
CA LEU A 643 37.23 7.70 -6.12
C LEU A 643 38.20 8.43 -7.03
N ARG A 644 37.70 9.28 -7.92
CA ARG A 644 38.50 10.04 -8.87
C ARG A 644 38.41 11.52 -8.51
N LEU A 645 39.42 12.02 -7.78
CA LEU A 645 39.47 13.44 -7.37
C LEU A 645 39.59 14.41 -8.56
N ASP A 646 39.99 13.89 -9.72
CA ASP A 646 40.05 14.55 -11.03
C ASP A 646 38.71 14.53 -11.78
N PHE A 647 37.65 13.96 -11.19
CA PHE A 647 36.36 13.76 -11.84
C PHE A 647 35.36 14.82 -11.39
N ASP A 648 35.07 15.82 -12.23
CA ASP A 648 33.95 16.73 -12.02
C ASP A 648 32.64 16.09 -12.54
N PRO A 649 31.66 15.79 -11.66
CA PRO A 649 30.38 15.23 -12.10
C PRO A 649 29.60 16.16 -13.03
N ALA A 650 29.79 17.49 -12.92
CA ALA A 650 29.10 18.47 -13.77
C ALA A 650 29.61 18.42 -15.22
N GLU A 651 30.93 18.25 -15.43
CA GLU A 651 31.52 18.12 -16.77
C GLU A 651 31.08 16.85 -17.51
N LYS A 652 30.54 15.87 -16.79
CA LYS A 652 30.03 14.60 -17.32
C LYS A 652 28.50 14.54 -17.32
N GLY A 653 27.83 15.68 -17.16
CA GLY A 653 26.38 15.87 -17.12
C GLY A 653 25.64 14.89 -16.20
N LEU A 654 26.26 14.55 -15.07
CA LEU A 654 25.60 13.82 -13.98
C LEU A 654 24.54 14.67 -13.28
N PHE A 655 24.68 16.00 -13.36
CA PHE A 655 23.60 16.92 -13.02
C PHE A 655 22.85 17.26 -14.30
N PRO A 656 21.52 17.05 -14.38
CA PRO A 656 20.74 17.77 -15.37
C PRO A 656 20.93 19.26 -15.04
N THR A 657 21.66 19.98 -15.89
CA THR A 657 21.58 21.43 -15.92
C THR A 657 20.13 21.74 -16.25
N THR A 658 19.43 22.30 -15.25
CA THR A 658 18.04 22.73 -15.37
C THR A 658 17.89 23.82 -16.41
#